data_AF-A0A2A2KB94-F1
#
_entry.id   AF-A0A2A2KB94-F1
#
_cell.length_a   1.000
_cell.length_b   1.000
_cell.length_c   1.000
_cell.angle_alpha   90.00
_cell.angle_beta   90.00
_cell.angle_gamma   90.00
#
_symmetry.space_group_name_H-M   'P 1'
#
loop_
_entity.id
_entity.type
_entity.pdbx_description
1 polymer ?
#
loop_
_entity_poly.entity_id
_entity_poly.type
_entity_poly.pdbx_seq_one_letter_code
_entity_poly.pdbx_strand_id
1 'polypeptide(L)'
;MRNAVIWLALLAWGAFSVDAQRDKHVVGINAEPEDGEQPRNSEHYVAQDLEDDMVDWDKQSVDQQSHADVTSNLTPGDEFTQEKPSQFTSEELAHQANELYEKALRFMERGKGHGEEGKKAAYRLIDEANKLGHNDAKKLTAFAHLFGDRARWSIEEARKLLFELEEIGSPDAQLALGFMHATGIGFPQSNQAKALVYYMFSALGGNPLAQMAMGYRYHSGVGVPQNCETSLSYYQQVAKKVAESVKFSTGLAVQRIRLTDENEPTLQSTSSPINPDLLEYYRYLADKGDLSAQFGLGQIYLSGGRGVEQNFELARKYFSTAAEAGHGGAFALLGKMYLDGTSVTPQDNHTAMQFFIKSAEKGNPSGQAGLGIMYYQGRSVSKDYEKAYRYFTHAAEQGWVDGQLYLGEMLYKGFPTKSGIRRDFKGAVKQFQLAAQNGHVLAYYNLGQMHATGTGVTRSCNNAVELFKNVAERGRWSEKLMEAYNAYKNDHRDEAAMKYLFMGELGYEAAQTNVAYILDKGEADSLFPESRENILERAIIHWQRAANQEYPLARIKLGDYHYYGWGTKTDYKQAAQNYKLAADRHAAAQAMFNLGFMHEQGLGITKDLHLAKRFYDMAAEHSTDAIVPVTLALSKLALIFLVEQLNTNPVIAYAEKMIGPYWDIVAIAVLLIIPTLYFMQRHLGRRNEIESQKMASLRPFMQIRHNTVNFFMRRSQDVLWKTITSVSKAGMKKGRRATRQPTRPLAKYYKIGNSPMKVQFPGLNAPIEAALEQSEAVPMAIAPQTEDEIQEGQLTVRKLLEAKGKIKKRNREKLSPLERGFSGSQLVGQKLGPPASIDGTTFDDFQTYCLEVKRTCIMTRMFGRVHTMSALIVTGNGKGLAGYAVGKAPIHRTTTAIVQAMGMASKKLFFVDLLDGRTIYHDFYAECRNTRVFAQRRPHGFGLVCHPRLQRICEVIGIKDIYVKVEGATKNYLALTHAFMTGLINMETHQQLAERKGLHVVEMSPARHYLPEIVASPITKDIKTEHELDAMDRLNLDDFYGEGRYPLKKPKPLPFYTYLEGHLKAEWRKHPYRSHEDMMIRMLADDVVPRWTRTARWEWSTKQHELAMAGVNPIPLGIGLSGIHQKKDDN
;
A
#
# COMPACT_ATOMS: atom_id res chain seq x y z
N MET A 1 -38.27 13.12 39.68
CA MET A 1 -38.02 12.82 38.25
C MET A 1 -37.04 11.67 37.95
N ARG A 2 -35.86 11.55 38.59
CA ARG A 2 -34.94 10.40 38.33
C ARG A 2 -35.58 9.02 38.59
N ASN A 3 -36.36 8.88 39.67
CA ASN A 3 -37.08 7.63 39.98
C ASN A 3 -38.36 7.44 39.16
N ALA A 4 -39.00 8.52 38.69
CA ALA A 4 -40.18 8.47 37.84
C ALA A 4 -39.85 8.09 36.39
N VAL A 5 -38.68 8.48 35.89
CA VAL A 5 -38.14 8.02 34.59
C VAL A 5 -37.70 6.55 34.70
N ILE A 6 -37.15 6.12 35.85
CA ILE A 6 -36.85 4.70 36.12
C ILE A 6 -38.15 3.88 36.20
N TRP A 7 -39.22 4.41 36.79
CA TRP A 7 -40.53 3.74 36.86
C TRP A 7 -41.32 3.77 35.54
N LEU A 8 -41.25 4.83 34.74
CA LEU A 8 -41.82 4.86 33.38
C LEU A 8 -41.03 3.99 32.41
N ALA A 9 -39.71 3.89 32.57
CA ALA A 9 -38.88 2.93 31.84
C ALA A 9 -39.17 1.49 32.30
N LEU A 10 -39.38 1.23 33.60
CA LEU A 10 -39.80 -0.07 34.13
C LEU A 10 -41.24 -0.44 33.79
N LEU A 11 -42.14 0.53 33.58
CA LEU A 11 -43.52 0.28 33.11
C LEU A 11 -43.59 0.12 31.59
N ALA A 12 -42.74 0.81 30.84
CA ALA A 12 -42.55 0.54 29.41
C ALA A 12 -41.84 -0.81 29.18
N TRP A 13 -40.95 -1.22 30.08
CA TRP A 13 -40.40 -2.59 30.11
C TRP A 13 -41.43 -3.60 30.61
N GLY A 14 -42.24 -3.26 31.61
CA GLY A 14 -43.27 -4.13 32.19
C GLY A 14 -44.45 -4.40 31.25
N ALA A 15 -44.86 -3.42 30.44
CA ALA A 15 -45.90 -3.59 29.42
C ALA A 15 -45.42 -4.38 28.18
N PHE A 16 -44.10 -4.46 27.96
CA PHE A 16 -43.49 -5.38 26.99
C PHE A 16 -43.09 -6.73 27.60
N SER A 17 -43.23 -6.90 28.92
CA SER A 17 -42.78 -8.10 29.66
C SER A 17 -43.89 -9.11 29.94
N VAL A 18 -45.16 -8.82 29.64
CA VAL A 18 -46.27 -9.77 29.91
C VAL A 18 -46.51 -10.75 28.75
N ASP A 19 -45.98 -10.50 27.55
CA ASP A 19 -45.92 -11.49 26.46
C ASP A 19 -44.49 -11.99 26.18
N ALA A 20 -43.51 -11.61 27.00
CA ALA A 20 -42.09 -11.97 26.80
C ALA A 20 -41.43 -12.56 28.06
N GLN A 21 -42.19 -13.32 28.85
CA GLN A 21 -41.66 -14.13 29.96
C GLN A 21 -42.12 -15.60 29.86
N ARG A 22 -41.91 -16.18 28.68
CA ARG A 22 -41.40 -17.54 28.51
C ARG A 22 -40.43 -17.48 27.35
N ASP A 23 -39.15 -17.37 27.69
CA ASP A 23 -38.02 -18.04 27.03
C ASP A 23 -36.72 -17.31 27.38
N LYS A 24 -36.04 -17.86 28.38
CA LYS A 24 -34.60 -17.67 28.56
C LYS A 24 -33.91 -18.69 27.65
N HIS A 25 -33.23 -18.25 26.59
CA HIS A 25 -32.04 -18.89 25.99
C HIS A 25 -31.40 -17.84 25.06
N VAL A 26 -30.22 -17.30 25.40
CA VAL A 26 -28.92 -17.69 24.81
C VAL A 26 -28.98 -17.79 23.28
N VAL A 27 -28.54 -16.73 22.58
CA VAL A 27 -28.11 -16.85 21.17
C VAL A 27 -26.61 -17.11 21.19
N GLY A 28 -26.27 -18.36 21.49
CA GLY A 28 -25.12 -19.05 20.93
C GLY A 28 -25.66 -19.87 19.76
N ILE A 29 -25.06 -19.71 18.58
CA ILE A 29 -25.36 -20.58 17.45
C ILE A 29 -24.59 -21.88 17.70
N ASN A 30 -25.24 -22.81 18.38
CA ASN A 30 -24.93 -24.24 18.28
C ASN A 30 -25.86 -24.80 17.21
N ALA A 31 -25.27 -25.31 16.14
CA ALA A 31 -25.94 -26.21 15.22
C ALA A 31 -25.72 -27.63 15.75
N GLU A 32 -26.80 -28.30 16.13
CA GLU A 32 -26.84 -29.74 16.34
C GLU A 32 -28.14 -30.29 15.70
N PRO A 33 -28.15 -31.59 15.35
CA PRO A 33 -28.77 -32.09 14.14
C PRO A 33 -30.25 -32.46 14.35
N GLU A 34 -31.04 -32.32 13.28
CA GLU A 34 -32.29 -33.09 13.15
C GLU A 34 -32.06 -34.24 12.18
N ASP A 35 -32.45 -35.42 12.65
CA ASP A 35 -32.46 -36.69 11.94
C ASP A 35 -33.44 -36.69 10.76
N GLY A 36 -33.00 -37.31 9.66
CA GLY A 36 -33.80 -38.29 8.94
C GLY A 36 -34.74 -37.78 7.84
N GLU A 37 -34.19 -37.54 6.65
CA GLU A 37 -34.86 -37.94 5.41
C GLU A 37 -33.84 -38.59 4.45
N GLN A 38 -34.08 -39.88 4.17
CA GLN A 38 -33.37 -40.65 3.14
C GLN A 38 -33.61 -40.04 1.74
N PRO A 39 -32.60 -40.06 0.87
CA PRO A 39 -32.86 -40.28 -0.54
C PRO A 39 -32.16 -41.54 -1.05
N ARG A 40 -33.02 -42.48 -1.45
CA ARG A 40 -32.96 -43.37 -2.61
C ARG A 40 -31.64 -43.43 -3.40
N ASN A 41 -31.14 -44.67 -3.48
CA ASN A 41 -30.55 -45.35 -4.64
C ASN A 41 -30.36 -44.51 -5.92
N SER A 42 -29.10 -44.39 -6.34
CA SER A 42 -28.68 -44.35 -7.74
C SER A 42 -27.30 -45.01 -7.81
N GLU A 43 -27.29 -46.32 -8.04
CA GLU A 43 -26.91 -46.92 -9.32
C GLU A 43 -25.40 -46.82 -9.62
N HIS A 44 -24.77 -47.99 -9.46
CA HIS A 44 -23.49 -48.34 -10.00
C HIS A 44 -23.31 -47.90 -11.46
N TYR A 45 -22.19 -47.26 -11.75
CA TYR A 45 -21.54 -47.44 -13.05
C TYR A 45 -20.22 -48.16 -12.86
N VAL A 46 -20.24 -49.38 -13.38
CA VAL A 46 -19.13 -50.30 -13.58
C VAL A 46 -18.09 -49.64 -14.48
N ALA A 47 -16.83 -49.64 -14.04
CA ALA A 47 -15.68 -49.67 -14.93
C ALA A 47 -14.85 -50.88 -14.52
N GLN A 48 -14.98 -51.93 -15.32
CA GLN A 48 -14.17 -53.13 -15.32
C GLN A 48 -12.73 -52.80 -15.75
N ASP A 49 -11.84 -53.71 -15.39
CA ASP A 49 -10.48 -53.93 -15.89
C ASP A 49 -9.37 -53.12 -15.20
N LEU A 50 -8.77 -53.70 -14.17
CA LEU A 50 -7.49 -54.43 -14.30
C LEU A 50 -7.06 -54.93 -12.90
N GLU A 51 -7.19 -56.24 -12.71
CA GLU A 51 -6.49 -57.01 -11.69
C GLU A 51 -4.99 -56.99 -12.01
N ASP A 52 -4.14 -56.72 -11.01
CA ASP A 52 -3.02 -57.57 -10.64
C ASP A 52 -2.30 -56.99 -9.40
N ASP A 53 -2.02 -57.88 -8.45
CA ASP A 53 -1.19 -57.73 -7.24
C ASP A 53 -1.72 -56.87 -6.07
N MET A 54 -2.66 -57.44 -5.29
CA MET A 54 -2.84 -57.02 -3.90
C MET A 54 -3.02 -58.22 -2.96
N VAL A 55 -2.00 -58.47 -2.14
CA VAL A 55 -2.02 -59.43 -1.02
C VAL A 55 -2.90 -58.85 0.10
N ASP A 56 -3.94 -59.58 0.45
CA ASP A 56 -4.93 -59.25 1.48
C ASP A 56 -4.35 -59.52 2.90
N TRP A 57 -4.33 -58.48 3.75
CA TRP A 57 -3.80 -58.54 5.12
C TRP A 57 -4.83 -58.15 6.20
N ASP A 58 -6.12 -58.04 5.87
CA ASP A 58 -7.13 -57.60 6.84
C ASP A 58 -7.86 -58.75 7.55
N LYS A 59 -7.14 -59.48 8.40
CA LYS A 59 -7.73 -60.14 9.60
C LYS A 59 -6.69 -60.28 10.71
N GLN A 60 -6.65 -59.30 11.62
CA GLN A 60 -6.53 -59.51 13.08
C GLN A 60 -6.32 -58.18 13.81
N SER A 61 -7.34 -57.70 14.53
CA SER A 61 -7.17 -57.11 15.86
C SER A 61 -8.52 -56.84 16.51
N VAL A 62 -9.16 -57.87 17.05
CA VAL A 62 -10.08 -57.69 18.19
C VAL A 62 -9.85 -58.85 19.16
N ASP A 63 -9.66 -58.45 20.41
CA ASP A 63 -9.72 -59.17 21.69
C ASP A 63 -8.43 -59.64 22.40
N GLN A 64 -8.27 -59.04 23.58
CA GLN A 64 -7.36 -59.39 24.65
C GLN A 64 -7.96 -60.49 25.56
N GLN A 65 -7.06 -61.35 26.05
CA GLN A 65 -7.11 -62.10 27.31
C GLN A 65 -8.11 -63.26 27.46
N SER A 66 -7.59 -64.51 27.46
CA SER A 66 -7.72 -65.44 28.59
C SER A 66 -6.95 -66.76 28.37
N HIS A 67 -6.54 -67.34 29.50
CA HIS A 67 -5.78 -68.58 29.68
C HIS A 67 -6.37 -69.88 29.09
N ALA A 68 -5.47 -70.87 29.02
CA ALA A 68 -5.64 -72.31 29.28
C ALA A 68 -5.98 -73.25 28.10
N ASP A 69 -4.99 -74.13 27.88
CA ASP A 69 -5.08 -75.59 27.74
C ASP A 69 -5.82 -76.27 26.57
N VAL A 70 -5.20 -77.40 26.20
CA VAL A 70 -5.74 -78.59 25.51
C VAL A 70 -5.57 -78.64 23.97
N THR A 71 -4.37 -79.09 23.58
CA THR A 71 -4.08 -80.28 22.73
C THR A 71 -5.13 -80.68 21.68
N SER A 72 -4.80 -80.80 20.39
CA SER A 72 -4.15 -81.96 19.74
C SER A 72 -4.62 -81.92 18.26
N ASN A 73 -3.86 -82.24 17.22
CA ASN A 73 -3.10 -83.45 16.96
C ASN A 73 -2.01 -83.19 15.91
N LEU A 74 -0.85 -83.80 16.15
CA LEU A 74 0.28 -83.92 15.24
C LEU A 74 -0.08 -84.71 13.97
N THR A 75 0.65 -84.44 12.88
CA THR A 75 1.10 -85.51 11.97
C THR A 75 2.63 -85.53 11.95
N PRO A 76 3.29 -86.70 12.06
CA PRO A 76 4.76 -86.81 12.12
C PRO A 76 5.35 -86.90 10.71
N GLY A 77 6.31 -86.04 10.35
CA GLY A 77 6.94 -86.16 9.02
C GLY A 77 8.09 -85.23 8.68
N ASP A 78 8.13 -83.98 9.17
CA ASP A 78 9.21 -83.06 8.80
C ASP A 78 9.96 -82.60 10.05
N GLU A 79 11.18 -83.10 10.22
CA GLU A 79 12.22 -82.47 11.03
C GLU A 79 12.63 -81.14 10.37
N PHE A 80 11.78 -80.12 10.48
CA PHE A 80 12.23 -78.75 10.31
C PHE A 80 12.95 -78.34 11.58
N THR A 81 14.28 -78.33 11.47
CA THR A 81 15.17 -77.57 12.32
C THR A 81 14.55 -76.22 12.61
N GLN A 82 14.38 -75.88 13.89
CA GLN A 82 14.13 -74.51 14.30
C GLN A 82 15.30 -73.66 13.79
N GLU A 83 15.13 -72.98 12.66
CA GLU A 83 15.99 -71.85 12.32
C GLU A 83 15.86 -70.88 13.49
N LYS A 84 16.95 -70.76 14.25
CA LYS A 84 17.13 -69.65 15.19
C LYS A 84 16.82 -68.37 14.43
N PRO A 85 16.09 -67.40 15.00
CA PRO A 85 15.87 -66.11 14.34
C PRO A 85 17.24 -65.57 13.95
N SER A 86 17.47 -65.43 12.64
CA SER A 86 18.66 -64.78 12.12
C SER A 86 18.75 -63.42 12.80
N GLN A 87 19.81 -63.23 13.58
CA GLN A 87 20.12 -61.92 14.14
C GLN A 87 20.47 -61.03 12.95
N PHE A 88 19.49 -60.31 12.41
CA PHE A 88 19.71 -59.30 11.38
C PHE A 88 20.78 -58.34 11.90
N THR A 89 21.78 -58.09 11.07
CA THR A 89 22.83 -57.13 11.40
C THR A 89 22.23 -55.72 11.45
N SER A 90 22.81 -54.81 12.25
CA SER A 90 22.32 -53.43 12.36
C SER A 90 22.26 -52.69 11.02
N GLU A 91 23.07 -53.12 10.05
CA GLU A 91 23.11 -52.56 8.69
C GLU A 91 21.93 -53.03 7.82
N GLU A 92 21.53 -54.30 7.92
CA GLU A 92 20.37 -54.85 7.19
C GLU A 92 19.05 -54.21 7.67
N LEU A 93 18.90 -53.99 8.98
CA LEU A 93 17.75 -53.29 9.54
C LEU A 93 17.67 -51.83 9.08
N ALA A 94 18.80 -51.14 9.00
CA ALA A 94 18.86 -49.77 8.49
C ALA A 94 18.49 -49.70 7.00
N HIS A 95 18.97 -50.65 6.19
CA HIS A 95 18.63 -50.74 4.77
C HIS A 95 17.12 -50.99 4.57
N GLN A 96 16.55 -51.94 5.32
CA GLN A 96 15.11 -52.23 5.26
C GLN A 96 14.27 -51.02 5.69
N ALA A 97 14.71 -50.30 6.73
CA ALA A 97 14.02 -49.10 7.18
C ALA A 97 14.06 -47.97 6.13
N ASN A 98 15.19 -47.79 5.43
CA ASN A 98 15.32 -46.84 4.34
C ASN A 98 14.40 -47.19 3.16
N GLU A 99 14.32 -48.48 2.80
CA GLU A 99 13.46 -48.94 1.70
C GLU A 99 11.98 -48.70 2.00
N LEU A 100 11.54 -49.02 3.23
CA LEU A 100 10.18 -48.73 3.69
C LEU A 100 9.88 -47.23 3.68
N TYR A 101 10.84 -46.40 4.12
CA TYR A 101 10.71 -44.95 4.11
C TYR A 101 10.61 -44.39 2.68
N GLU A 102 11.45 -44.83 1.76
CA GLU A 102 11.37 -44.42 0.35
C GLU A 102 10.04 -44.85 -0.29
N LYS A 103 9.58 -46.07 0.01
CA LYS A 103 8.29 -46.57 -0.46
C LYS A 103 7.16 -45.68 0.05
N ALA A 104 7.20 -45.27 1.32
CA ALA A 104 6.25 -44.34 1.89
C ALA A 104 6.28 -42.96 1.22
N LEU A 105 7.47 -42.41 0.92
CA LEU A 105 7.59 -41.15 0.19
C LEU A 105 6.99 -41.24 -1.22
N ARG A 106 7.21 -42.33 -1.94
CA ARG A 106 6.58 -42.56 -3.26
C ARG A 106 5.06 -42.60 -3.15
N PHE A 107 4.51 -43.19 -2.09
CA PHE A 107 3.06 -43.16 -1.83
C PHE A 107 2.56 -41.76 -1.47
N MET A 108 3.33 -40.94 -0.75
CA MET A 108 2.96 -39.55 -0.49
C MET A 108 2.99 -38.68 -1.77
N GLU A 109 3.90 -38.97 -2.70
CA GLU A 109 4.01 -38.28 -3.98
C GLU A 109 2.96 -38.74 -5.01
N ARG A 110 2.74 -40.06 -5.16
CA ARG A 110 1.74 -40.66 -6.06
C ARG A 110 0.31 -40.58 -5.51
N GLY A 111 0.14 -40.61 -4.20
CA GLY A 111 -1.15 -40.58 -3.48
C GLY A 111 -1.96 -39.29 -3.66
N LYS A 112 -1.45 -38.32 -4.43
CA LYS A 112 -2.26 -37.19 -4.93
C LYS A 112 -3.38 -37.60 -5.87
N GLY A 113 -3.35 -38.82 -6.43
CA GLY A 113 -4.43 -39.39 -7.26
C GLY A 113 -5.32 -40.44 -6.58
N HIS A 114 -4.88 -41.03 -5.45
CA HIS A 114 -5.58 -42.14 -4.75
C HIS A 114 -6.31 -41.72 -3.46
N GLY A 115 -6.50 -40.41 -3.24
CA GLY A 115 -7.32 -39.89 -2.13
C GLY A 115 -6.74 -40.16 -0.74
N GLU A 116 -7.63 -40.44 0.23
CA GLU A 116 -7.24 -40.52 1.64
C GLU A 116 -6.52 -41.82 2.04
N GLU A 117 -6.82 -42.92 1.35
CA GLU A 117 -6.35 -44.27 1.67
C GLU A 117 -4.86 -44.45 1.38
N GLY A 118 -4.38 -43.92 0.24
CA GLY A 118 -2.96 -43.98 -0.11
C GLY A 118 -2.05 -43.25 0.90
N LYS A 119 -2.52 -42.14 1.49
CA LYS A 119 -1.80 -41.44 2.56
C LYS A 119 -1.82 -42.22 3.87
N LYS A 120 -2.93 -42.88 4.22
CA LYS A 120 -2.99 -43.75 5.42
C LYS A 120 -1.99 -44.91 5.29
N ALA A 121 -1.92 -45.54 4.12
CA ALA A 121 -0.93 -46.58 3.82
C ALA A 121 0.51 -46.05 3.95
N ALA A 122 0.78 -44.83 3.47
CA ALA A 122 2.09 -44.21 3.63
C ALA A 122 2.48 -44.01 5.11
N TYR A 123 1.57 -43.53 5.96
CA TYR A 123 1.85 -43.38 7.40
C TYR A 123 2.08 -44.72 8.12
N ARG A 124 1.40 -45.81 7.71
CA ARG A 124 1.70 -47.16 8.22
C ARG A 124 3.14 -47.58 7.91
N LEU A 125 3.60 -47.36 6.67
CA LEU A 125 4.98 -47.64 6.27
C LEU A 125 5.99 -46.76 7.02
N ILE A 126 5.65 -45.50 7.29
CA ILE A 126 6.47 -44.60 8.12
C ILE A 126 6.56 -45.11 9.55
N ASP A 127 5.46 -45.59 10.14
CA ASP A 127 5.44 -46.16 11.49
C ASP A 127 6.30 -47.44 11.56
N GLU A 128 6.26 -48.29 10.54
CA GLU A 128 7.13 -49.47 10.43
C GLU A 128 8.61 -49.08 10.33
N ALA A 129 8.96 -48.12 9.48
CA ALA A 129 10.33 -47.60 9.38
C ALA A 129 10.80 -46.93 10.68
N ASN A 130 9.90 -46.27 11.43
CA ASN A 130 10.18 -45.69 12.74
C ASN A 130 10.48 -46.77 13.79
N LYS A 131 9.73 -47.88 13.81
CA LYS A 131 10.01 -49.03 14.69
C LYS A 131 11.37 -49.65 14.43
N LEU A 132 11.85 -49.60 13.18
CA LEU A 132 13.19 -50.03 12.79
C LEU A 132 14.29 -48.98 13.08
N GLY A 133 13.94 -47.80 13.61
CA GLY A 133 14.90 -46.78 14.03
C GLY A 133 15.29 -45.74 12.97
N HIS A 134 14.54 -45.61 11.87
CA HIS A 134 14.85 -44.59 10.85
C HIS A 134 14.56 -43.17 11.36
N ASN A 135 15.59 -42.31 11.37
CA ASN A 135 15.50 -40.96 11.94
C ASN A 135 14.47 -40.05 11.25
N ASP A 136 14.42 -40.01 9.90
CA ASP A 136 13.45 -39.15 9.21
C ASP A 136 12.01 -39.67 9.30
N ALA A 137 11.81 -40.99 9.34
CA ALA A 137 10.52 -41.58 9.67
C ALA A 137 10.09 -41.16 11.08
N LYS A 138 11.00 -41.24 12.08
CA LYS A 138 10.77 -40.77 13.45
C LYS A 138 10.39 -39.27 13.50
N LYS A 139 11.01 -38.42 12.68
CA LYS A 139 10.60 -37.01 12.56
C LYS A 139 9.16 -36.90 12.07
N LEU A 140 8.82 -37.59 10.98
CA LEU A 140 7.48 -37.55 10.41
C LEU A 140 6.42 -38.09 11.38
N THR A 141 6.69 -39.18 12.09
CA THR A 141 5.77 -39.71 13.12
C THR A 141 5.60 -38.73 14.28
N ALA A 142 6.69 -38.13 14.78
CA ALA A 142 6.62 -37.14 15.86
C ALA A 142 5.75 -35.93 15.47
N PHE A 143 5.91 -35.42 14.24
CA PHE A 143 5.06 -34.34 13.73
C PHE A 143 3.61 -34.78 13.48
N ALA A 144 3.39 -36.01 13.02
CA ALA A 144 2.05 -36.56 12.83
C ALA A 144 1.29 -36.69 14.16
N HIS A 145 1.96 -37.19 15.21
CA HIS A 145 1.42 -37.25 16.57
C HIS A 145 1.12 -35.86 17.17
N LEU A 146 1.96 -34.86 16.87
CA LEU A 146 1.78 -33.49 17.35
C LEU A 146 0.59 -32.79 16.68
N PHE A 147 0.45 -32.94 15.36
CA PHE A 147 -0.58 -32.25 14.57
C PHE A 147 -1.83 -33.07 14.29
N GLY A 148 -1.89 -34.34 14.67
CA GLY A 148 -3.03 -35.22 14.40
C GLY A 148 -3.16 -35.62 12.92
N ASP A 149 -2.06 -35.63 12.16
CA ASP A 149 -2.05 -35.94 10.73
C ASP A 149 -2.23 -37.45 10.49
N ARG A 150 -3.45 -37.96 10.71
CA ARG A 150 -3.88 -39.37 10.45
C ARG A 150 -3.14 -40.45 11.26
N ALA A 151 -2.25 -40.06 12.15
CA ALA A 151 -1.72 -40.84 13.25
C ALA A 151 -2.57 -40.61 14.52
N ARG A 152 -2.39 -41.46 15.54
CA ARG A 152 -3.01 -41.24 16.86
C ARG A 152 -2.54 -39.89 17.42
N TRP A 153 -3.46 -38.96 17.68
CA TRP A 153 -3.10 -37.66 18.26
C TRP A 153 -2.62 -37.86 19.71
N SER A 154 -1.35 -37.56 19.96
CA SER A 154 -0.70 -37.81 21.26
C SER A 154 0.47 -36.86 21.47
N ILE A 155 0.23 -35.80 22.26
CA ILE A 155 1.24 -34.78 22.56
C ILE A 155 2.40 -35.38 23.38
N GLU A 156 2.12 -36.35 24.24
CA GLU A 156 3.11 -37.01 25.11
C GLU A 156 4.06 -37.90 24.31
N GLU A 157 3.54 -38.69 23.37
CA GLU A 157 4.37 -39.53 22.49
C GLU A 157 5.19 -38.68 21.53
N ALA A 158 4.59 -37.63 20.95
CA ALA A 158 5.32 -36.64 20.16
C ALA A 158 6.49 -36.05 20.96
N ARG A 159 6.25 -35.62 22.20
CA ARG A 159 7.29 -35.06 23.07
C ARG A 159 8.47 -36.01 23.29
N LYS A 160 8.20 -37.29 23.55
CA LYS A 160 9.24 -38.32 23.75
C LYS A 160 10.11 -38.48 22.51
N LEU A 161 9.49 -38.67 21.34
CA LEU A 161 10.22 -38.82 20.07
C LEU A 161 11.03 -37.56 19.73
N LEU A 162 10.50 -36.37 20.05
CA LEU A 162 11.19 -35.10 19.83
C LEU A 162 12.44 -34.94 20.71
N PHE A 163 12.41 -35.39 21.97
CA PHE A 163 13.60 -35.39 22.84
C PHE A 163 14.68 -36.35 22.33
N GLU A 164 14.31 -37.54 21.88
CA GLU A 164 15.26 -38.49 21.27
C GLU A 164 15.91 -37.89 20.00
N LEU A 165 15.14 -37.17 19.19
CA LEU A 165 15.65 -36.48 18.00
C LEU A 165 16.47 -35.22 18.34
N GLU A 166 16.20 -34.57 19.48
CA GLU A 166 16.97 -33.45 19.99
C GLU A 166 18.39 -33.89 20.39
N GLU A 167 18.52 -35.04 21.07
CA GLU A 167 19.83 -35.60 21.44
C GLU A 167 20.70 -35.88 20.22
N ILE A 168 20.08 -36.23 19.08
CA ILE A 168 20.75 -36.40 17.78
C ILE A 168 21.11 -35.05 17.12
N GLY A 169 20.51 -33.94 17.57
CA GLY A 169 20.73 -32.59 17.04
C GLY A 169 19.82 -32.23 15.86
N SER A 170 18.64 -32.86 15.75
CA SER A 170 17.70 -32.58 14.66
C SER A 170 17.13 -31.15 14.73
N PRO A 171 17.31 -30.30 13.69
CA PRO A 171 16.78 -28.95 13.70
C PRO A 171 15.24 -28.92 13.65
N ASP A 172 14.62 -29.92 13.02
CA ASP A 172 13.15 -30.02 12.96
C ASP A 172 12.57 -30.36 14.34
N ALA A 173 13.27 -31.20 15.12
CA ALA A 173 12.84 -31.52 16.48
C ALA A 173 12.98 -30.31 17.41
N GLN A 174 14.10 -29.58 17.30
CA GLN A 174 14.30 -28.32 18.01
C GLN A 174 13.23 -27.27 17.66
N LEU A 175 12.77 -27.19 16.40
CA LEU A 175 11.65 -26.34 16.01
C LEU A 175 10.37 -26.72 16.77
N ALA A 176 10.03 -28.01 16.79
CA ALA A 176 8.82 -28.49 17.45
C ALA A 176 8.88 -28.30 18.97
N LEU A 177 10.01 -28.60 19.61
CA LEU A 177 10.23 -28.33 21.04
C LEU A 177 10.18 -26.83 21.35
N GLY A 178 10.74 -26.00 20.48
CA GLY A 178 10.63 -24.54 20.57
C GLY A 178 9.17 -24.08 20.54
N PHE A 179 8.36 -24.65 19.64
CA PHE A 179 6.91 -24.40 19.56
C PHE A 179 6.15 -24.88 20.80
N MET A 180 6.43 -26.08 21.29
CA MET A 180 5.81 -26.62 22.50
C MET A 180 6.14 -25.77 23.73
N HIS A 181 7.39 -25.31 23.87
CA HIS A 181 7.77 -24.37 24.93
C HIS A 181 7.13 -22.99 24.77
N ALA A 182 6.99 -22.48 23.54
CA ALA A 182 6.38 -21.17 23.28
C ALA A 182 4.90 -21.16 23.65
N THR A 183 4.19 -22.24 23.36
CA THR A 183 2.74 -22.38 23.58
C THR A 183 2.39 -22.97 24.94
N GLY A 184 3.34 -23.65 25.58
CA GLY A 184 3.13 -24.44 26.79
C GLY A 184 2.42 -25.78 26.53
N ILE A 185 2.27 -26.22 25.28
CA ILE A 185 1.63 -27.50 24.97
C ILE A 185 2.58 -28.65 25.33
N GLY A 186 2.07 -29.63 26.08
CA GLY A 186 2.89 -30.73 26.58
C GLY A 186 3.85 -30.33 27.70
N PHE A 187 3.70 -29.13 28.28
CA PHE A 187 4.48 -28.67 29.44
C PHE A 187 3.56 -28.00 30.47
N PRO A 188 3.95 -27.95 31.76
CA PRO A 188 3.13 -27.30 32.79
C PRO A 188 2.97 -25.79 32.60
N GLN A 189 3.95 -25.12 31.97
CA GLN A 189 3.96 -23.68 31.77
C GLN A 189 4.68 -23.33 30.46
N SER A 190 4.24 -22.26 29.79
CA SER A 190 4.96 -21.69 28.65
C SER A 190 6.27 -21.04 29.09
N ASN A 191 7.33 -21.23 28.31
CA ASN A 191 8.65 -20.66 28.56
C ASN A 191 9.23 -20.06 27.27
N GLN A 192 9.06 -18.75 27.10
CA GLN A 192 9.53 -18.03 25.92
C GLN A 192 11.06 -18.01 25.79
N ALA A 193 11.80 -18.04 26.90
CA ALA A 193 13.27 -18.03 26.87
C ALA A 193 13.82 -19.35 26.32
N LYS A 194 13.31 -20.50 26.79
CA LYS A 194 13.68 -21.81 26.22
C LYS A 194 13.24 -21.92 24.76
N ALA A 195 12.02 -21.47 24.45
CA ALA A 195 11.52 -21.47 23.08
C ALA A 195 12.45 -20.70 22.12
N LEU A 196 12.92 -19.53 22.54
CA LEU A 196 13.86 -18.72 21.77
C LEU A 196 15.17 -19.47 21.48
N VAL A 197 15.74 -20.13 22.49
CA VAL A 197 16.98 -20.88 22.36
C VAL A 197 16.81 -22.02 21.35
N TYR A 198 15.73 -22.79 21.45
CA TYR A 198 15.40 -23.86 20.52
C TYR A 198 15.19 -23.34 19.09
N TYR A 199 14.44 -22.26 18.91
CA TYR A 199 14.26 -21.65 17.59
C TYR A 199 15.57 -21.12 17.02
N MET A 200 16.47 -20.59 17.85
CA MET A 200 17.78 -20.12 17.42
C MET A 200 18.66 -21.27 16.92
N PHE A 201 18.76 -22.37 17.67
CA PHE A 201 19.54 -23.54 17.24
C PHE A 201 18.94 -24.18 15.99
N SER A 202 17.62 -24.31 15.91
CA SER A 202 16.93 -24.82 14.72
C SER A 202 17.16 -23.93 13.48
N ALA A 203 17.12 -22.60 13.66
CA ALA A 203 17.38 -21.64 12.60
C ALA A 203 18.84 -21.66 12.11
N LEU A 204 19.80 -21.86 13.02
CA LEU A 204 21.21 -22.10 12.70
C LEU A 204 21.43 -23.44 11.98
N GLY A 205 20.67 -24.47 12.36
CA GLY A 205 20.59 -25.75 11.64
C GLY A 205 19.92 -25.65 10.26
N GLY A 206 19.51 -24.45 9.84
CA GLY A 206 19.02 -24.18 8.50
C GLY A 206 17.54 -24.51 8.29
N ASN A 207 16.76 -24.79 9.33
CA ASN A 207 15.32 -25.02 9.18
C ASN A 207 14.61 -23.72 8.76
N PRO A 208 13.91 -23.68 7.61
CA PRO A 208 13.29 -22.45 7.10
C PRO A 208 12.12 -21.96 7.97
N LEU A 209 11.40 -22.85 8.65
CA LEU A 209 10.29 -22.50 9.53
C LEU A 209 10.81 -21.81 10.80
N ALA A 210 11.92 -22.30 11.37
CA ALA A 210 12.55 -21.66 12.52
C ALA A 210 13.13 -20.29 12.16
N GLN A 211 13.77 -20.17 11.00
CA GLN A 211 14.22 -18.88 10.47
C GLN A 211 13.04 -17.91 10.28
N MET A 212 11.92 -18.38 9.78
CA MET A 212 10.70 -17.57 9.63
C MET A 212 10.13 -17.14 11.00
N ALA A 213 10.08 -18.04 11.99
CA ALA A 213 9.65 -17.73 13.35
C ALA A 213 10.56 -16.67 14.01
N MET A 214 11.89 -16.83 13.89
CA MET A 214 12.86 -15.85 14.40
C MET A 214 12.74 -14.50 13.65
N GLY A 215 12.58 -14.55 12.33
CA GLY A 215 12.35 -13.37 11.50
C GLY A 215 11.11 -12.58 11.96
N TYR A 216 10.00 -13.28 12.22
CA TYR A 216 8.78 -12.70 12.75
C TYR A 216 8.97 -12.11 14.15
N ARG A 217 9.64 -12.85 15.06
CA ARG A 217 9.91 -12.41 16.43
C ARG A 217 10.74 -11.12 16.48
N TYR A 218 11.82 -11.03 15.69
CA TYR A 218 12.62 -9.80 15.57
C TYR A 218 11.87 -8.65 14.88
N HIS A 219 10.98 -8.94 13.93
CA HIS A 219 10.18 -7.91 13.26
C HIS A 219 9.11 -7.32 14.19
N SER A 220 8.43 -8.17 14.96
CA SER A 220 7.30 -7.81 15.83
C SER A 220 7.70 -7.47 17.27
N GLY A 221 8.91 -7.85 17.70
CA GLY A 221 9.39 -7.66 19.06
C GLY A 221 8.88 -8.70 20.07
N VAL A 222 8.56 -9.93 19.63
CA VAL A 222 8.01 -10.98 20.51
C VAL A 222 9.13 -11.76 21.19
N GLY A 223 9.35 -11.50 22.48
CA GLY A 223 10.40 -12.14 23.28
C GLY A 223 11.83 -11.67 22.97
N VAL A 224 11.98 -10.73 22.04
CA VAL A 224 13.25 -10.09 21.64
C VAL A 224 13.02 -8.61 21.36
N PRO A 225 14.03 -7.73 21.51
CA PRO A 225 13.94 -6.35 21.04
C PRO A 225 13.73 -6.31 19.52
N GLN A 226 12.91 -5.38 19.06
CA GLN A 226 12.63 -5.21 17.64
C GLN A 226 13.92 -4.85 16.88
N ASN A 227 14.30 -5.66 15.90
CA ASN A 227 15.47 -5.42 15.06
C ASN A 227 15.19 -5.84 13.61
N CYS A 228 15.19 -4.84 12.75
CA CYS A 228 14.85 -4.99 11.34
C CYS A 228 15.93 -5.74 10.54
N GLU A 229 17.22 -5.50 10.83
CA GLU A 229 18.33 -6.08 10.06
C GLU A 229 18.50 -7.58 10.35
N THR A 230 18.32 -7.99 11.60
CA THR A 230 18.30 -9.44 11.94
C THR A 230 17.06 -10.12 11.37
N SER A 231 15.90 -9.47 11.40
CA SER A 231 14.70 -9.99 10.75
C SER A 231 14.90 -10.17 9.24
N LEU A 232 15.51 -9.17 8.60
CA LEU A 232 15.81 -9.18 7.17
C LEU A 232 16.72 -10.36 6.79
N SER A 233 17.76 -10.63 7.56
CA SER A 233 18.69 -11.74 7.25
C SER A 233 18.00 -13.10 7.28
N TYR A 234 17.15 -13.37 8.28
CA TYR A 234 16.38 -14.60 8.37
C TYR A 234 15.37 -14.73 7.23
N TYR A 235 14.53 -13.70 7.01
CA TYR A 235 13.53 -13.74 5.95
C TYR A 235 14.16 -13.83 4.56
N GLN A 236 15.32 -13.21 4.33
CA GLN A 236 16.03 -13.29 3.05
C GLN A 236 16.49 -14.72 2.75
N GLN A 237 16.96 -15.48 3.75
CA GLN A 237 17.36 -16.89 3.57
C GLN A 237 16.16 -17.77 3.22
N VAL A 238 15.04 -17.61 3.93
CA VAL A 238 13.80 -18.34 3.65
C VAL A 238 13.24 -17.97 2.28
N ALA A 239 13.20 -16.67 1.96
CA ALA A 239 12.70 -16.18 0.68
C ALA A 239 13.55 -16.67 -0.49
N LYS A 240 14.87 -16.82 -0.33
CA LYS A 240 15.74 -17.43 -1.33
C LYS A 240 15.35 -18.89 -1.61
N LYS A 241 15.14 -19.70 -0.55
CA LYS A 241 14.68 -21.09 -0.70
C LYS A 241 13.33 -21.17 -1.41
N VAL A 242 12.38 -20.30 -1.06
CA VAL A 242 11.08 -20.25 -1.74
C VAL A 242 11.25 -19.83 -3.20
N ALA A 243 12.03 -18.80 -3.50
CA ALA A 243 12.28 -18.33 -4.86
C ALA A 243 12.92 -19.42 -5.75
N GLU A 244 13.83 -20.23 -5.22
CA GLU A 244 14.44 -21.37 -5.91
C GLU A 244 13.44 -22.52 -6.15
N SER A 245 12.45 -22.68 -5.27
CA SER A 245 11.39 -23.69 -5.40
C SER A 245 10.27 -23.31 -6.37
N VAL A 246 10.13 -22.02 -6.72
CA VAL A 246 9.07 -21.56 -7.63
C VAL A 246 9.39 -22.03 -9.05
N LYS A 247 8.68 -23.07 -9.49
CA LYS A 247 8.66 -23.49 -10.90
C LYS A 247 7.80 -22.54 -11.72
N PHE A 248 7.98 -22.56 -13.05
CA PHE A 248 7.17 -21.74 -13.94
C PHE A 248 5.71 -22.21 -13.88
N SER A 249 5.46 -23.52 -13.99
CA SER A 249 4.17 -24.20 -13.81
C SER A 249 3.61 -23.90 -12.44
N THR A 250 2.33 -23.53 -12.41
CA THR A 250 1.61 -23.11 -11.20
C THR A 250 1.76 -24.17 -10.11
N GLY A 251 2.52 -23.84 -9.07
CA GLY A 251 2.51 -24.59 -7.82
C GLY A 251 1.10 -24.62 -7.21
N LEU A 252 0.90 -25.47 -6.20
CA LEU A 252 -0.38 -25.58 -5.52
C LEU A 252 -0.85 -24.19 -5.05
N ALA A 253 -2.04 -23.78 -5.46
CA ALA A 253 -2.62 -22.50 -5.09
C ALA A 253 -3.19 -22.59 -3.66
N VAL A 254 -2.32 -22.40 -2.66
CA VAL A 254 -2.74 -22.37 -1.26
C VAL A 254 -3.52 -21.10 -0.97
N GLN A 255 -4.75 -21.28 -0.46
CA GLN A 255 -5.61 -20.18 -0.03
C GLN A 255 -5.38 -19.86 1.44
N ARG A 256 -5.37 -18.57 1.77
CA ARG A 256 -5.30 -18.09 3.15
C ARG A 256 -6.70 -17.67 3.55
N ILE A 257 -7.46 -18.60 4.12
CA ILE A 257 -8.86 -18.40 4.51
C ILE A 257 -8.89 -17.95 5.96
N ARG A 258 -9.64 -16.87 6.25
CA ARG A 258 -9.98 -16.49 7.63
C ARG A 258 -11.36 -17.04 7.97
N LEU A 259 -11.46 -17.73 9.09
CA LEU A 259 -12.74 -18.29 9.56
C LEU A 259 -13.77 -17.22 9.88
N THR A 260 -13.33 -16.00 10.23
CA THR A 260 -14.21 -14.86 10.47
C THR A 260 -14.91 -14.36 9.21
N ASP A 261 -14.24 -14.46 8.06
CA ASP A 261 -14.69 -13.89 6.80
C ASP A 261 -15.80 -14.75 6.15
N GLU A 262 -15.94 -16.02 6.56
CA GLU A 262 -17.03 -16.89 6.08
C GLU A 262 -18.38 -16.58 6.71
N ASN A 263 -18.38 -16.07 7.95
CA ASN A 263 -19.61 -15.75 8.67
C ASN A 263 -20.19 -14.40 8.27
N GLU A 264 -19.37 -13.50 7.72
CA GLU A 264 -19.83 -12.24 7.14
C GLU A 264 -20.02 -12.42 5.62
N PRO A 265 -21.26 -12.41 5.10
CA PRO A 265 -21.53 -12.53 3.67
C PRO A 265 -21.20 -11.21 2.96
N THR A 266 -19.96 -10.74 3.06
CA THR A 266 -19.48 -9.62 2.28
C THR A 266 -19.09 -10.11 0.88
N LEU A 267 -19.41 -9.30 -0.12
CA LEU A 267 -19.29 -9.61 -1.54
C LEU A 267 -17.94 -10.29 -1.91
N GLN A 268 -18.06 -11.49 -2.49
CA GLN A 268 -17.12 -12.06 -3.48
C GLN A 268 -15.63 -12.00 -3.08
N SER A 269 -15.24 -12.65 -2.00
CA SER A 269 -13.82 -12.98 -1.85
C SER A 269 -13.45 -14.12 -2.80
N THR A 270 -12.47 -13.89 -3.68
CA THR A 270 -11.83 -14.93 -4.51
C THR A 270 -11.12 -16.02 -3.69
N SER A 271 -11.06 -15.87 -2.37
CA SER A 271 -10.44 -16.80 -1.42
C SER A 271 -11.38 -17.86 -0.86
N SER A 272 -12.71 -17.71 -1.01
CA SER A 272 -13.64 -18.74 -0.55
C SER A 272 -13.54 -20.00 -1.43
N PRO A 273 -13.71 -21.20 -0.85
CA PRO A 273 -13.81 -22.41 -1.65
C PRO A 273 -15.00 -22.31 -2.61
N ILE A 274 -14.87 -22.92 -3.79
CA ILE A 274 -15.97 -23.01 -4.75
C ILE A 274 -17.02 -23.93 -4.14
N ASN A 275 -18.26 -23.44 -4.04
CA ASN A 275 -19.39 -24.28 -3.67
C ASN A 275 -19.47 -25.48 -4.62
N PRO A 276 -19.71 -26.71 -4.12
CA PRO A 276 -19.76 -27.90 -4.96
C PRO A 276 -20.75 -27.74 -6.14
N ASP A 277 -21.91 -27.14 -5.89
CA ASP A 277 -22.93 -26.84 -6.90
C ASP A 277 -22.41 -25.91 -8.02
N LEU A 278 -21.56 -24.95 -7.66
CA LEU A 278 -20.95 -24.05 -8.63
C LEU A 278 -19.88 -24.77 -9.47
N LEU A 279 -19.15 -25.72 -8.88
CA LEU A 279 -18.21 -26.57 -9.62
C LEU A 279 -18.94 -27.46 -10.63
N GLU A 280 -20.04 -28.08 -10.21
CA GLU A 280 -20.89 -28.90 -11.08
C GLU A 280 -21.48 -28.08 -12.22
N TYR A 281 -21.93 -26.85 -11.94
CA TYR A 281 -22.38 -25.90 -12.96
C TYR A 281 -21.28 -25.58 -13.99
N TYR A 282 -20.04 -25.35 -13.55
CA TYR A 282 -18.93 -25.13 -14.49
C TYR A 282 -18.61 -26.38 -15.32
N ARG A 283 -18.70 -27.59 -14.74
CA ARG A 283 -18.53 -28.85 -15.48
C ARG A 283 -19.58 -28.99 -16.57
N TYR A 284 -20.84 -28.75 -16.21
CA TYR A 284 -21.95 -28.77 -17.16
C TYR A 284 -21.75 -27.78 -18.33
N LEU A 285 -21.29 -26.55 -18.05
CA LEU A 285 -20.98 -25.57 -19.10
C LEU A 285 -19.82 -26.03 -20.00
N ALA A 286 -18.78 -26.61 -19.41
CA ALA A 286 -17.63 -27.12 -20.16
C ALA A 286 -18.01 -28.29 -21.07
N ASP A 287 -18.89 -29.17 -20.60
CA ASP A 287 -19.43 -30.31 -21.38
C ASP A 287 -20.33 -29.84 -22.54
N LYS A 288 -21.03 -28.71 -22.36
CA LYS A 288 -21.75 -28.02 -23.44
C LYS A 288 -20.84 -27.31 -24.45
N GLY A 289 -19.53 -27.28 -24.22
CA GLY A 289 -18.56 -26.66 -25.11
C GLY A 289 -18.27 -25.18 -24.84
N ASP A 290 -18.61 -24.64 -23.66
CA ASP A 290 -18.17 -23.29 -23.29
C ASP A 290 -16.66 -23.26 -23.06
N LEU A 291 -15.94 -22.55 -23.94
CA LEU A 291 -14.49 -22.41 -23.92
C LEU A 291 -13.98 -21.74 -22.64
N SER A 292 -14.76 -20.80 -22.08
CA SER A 292 -14.39 -20.09 -20.87
C SER A 292 -14.44 -21.01 -19.65
N ALA A 293 -15.50 -21.83 -19.56
CA ALA A 293 -15.63 -22.86 -18.54
C ALA A 293 -14.57 -23.95 -18.67
N GLN A 294 -14.30 -24.47 -19.88
CA GLN A 294 -13.23 -25.45 -20.12
C GLN A 294 -11.86 -24.91 -19.68
N PHE A 295 -11.51 -23.70 -20.10
CA PHE A 295 -10.25 -23.06 -19.70
C PHE A 295 -10.19 -22.80 -18.19
N GLY A 296 -11.27 -22.31 -17.59
CA GLY A 296 -11.36 -22.04 -16.16
C GLY A 296 -11.24 -23.31 -15.30
N LEU A 297 -11.94 -24.39 -15.66
CA LEU A 297 -11.81 -25.69 -14.99
C LEU A 297 -10.41 -26.27 -15.15
N GLY A 298 -9.84 -26.18 -16.36
CA GLY A 298 -8.45 -26.59 -16.59
C GLY A 298 -7.49 -25.89 -15.64
N GLN A 299 -7.65 -24.57 -15.42
CA GLN A 299 -6.83 -23.81 -14.47
C GLN A 299 -7.07 -24.23 -13.02
N ILE A 300 -8.32 -24.48 -12.62
CA ILE A 300 -8.66 -24.94 -11.27
C ILE A 300 -8.01 -26.29 -11.00
N TYR A 301 -8.16 -27.27 -11.91
CA TYR A 301 -7.54 -28.58 -11.77
C TYR A 301 -6.01 -28.55 -11.86
N LEU A 302 -5.43 -27.65 -12.65
CA LEU A 302 -3.98 -27.48 -12.73
C LEU A 302 -3.41 -26.91 -11.43
N SER A 303 -4.12 -25.99 -10.77
CA SER A 303 -3.63 -25.30 -9.58
C SER A 303 -4.05 -25.96 -8.25
N GLY A 304 -5.11 -26.78 -8.24
CA GLY A 304 -5.62 -27.45 -7.04
C GLY A 304 -6.14 -26.47 -5.97
N GLY A 305 -6.84 -25.42 -6.39
CA GLY A 305 -7.34 -24.36 -5.51
C GLY A 305 -8.86 -24.32 -5.37
N ARG A 306 -9.36 -23.56 -4.38
CA ARG A 306 -10.80 -23.34 -4.11
C ARG A 306 -11.56 -24.61 -3.69
N GLY A 307 -10.93 -25.49 -2.91
CA GLY A 307 -11.55 -26.73 -2.45
C GLY A 307 -11.58 -27.86 -3.50
N VAL A 308 -10.96 -27.66 -4.66
CA VAL A 308 -10.80 -28.70 -5.70
C VAL A 308 -9.37 -29.23 -5.66
N GLU A 309 -9.20 -30.54 -5.60
CA GLU A 309 -7.89 -31.18 -5.62
C GLU A 309 -7.20 -31.03 -6.99
N GLN A 310 -5.86 -30.98 -6.96
CA GLN A 310 -5.06 -30.87 -8.17
C GLN A 310 -5.16 -32.16 -9.00
N ASN A 311 -5.61 -32.06 -10.24
CA ASN A 311 -5.70 -33.19 -11.16
C ASN A 311 -5.14 -32.81 -12.53
N PHE A 312 -3.91 -33.25 -12.81
CA PHE A 312 -3.21 -32.92 -14.05
C PHE A 312 -3.84 -33.56 -15.29
N GLU A 313 -4.52 -34.71 -15.13
CA GLU A 313 -5.13 -35.42 -16.25
C GLU A 313 -6.38 -34.69 -16.74
N LEU A 314 -7.28 -34.33 -15.81
CA LEU A 314 -8.44 -33.50 -16.12
C LEU A 314 -8.03 -32.12 -16.64
N ALA A 315 -6.99 -31.51 -16.05
CA ALA A 315 -6.46 -30.25 -16.54
C ALA A 315 -6.00 -30.36 -18.00
N ARG A 316 -5.22 -31.39 -18.34
CA ARG A 316 -4.75 -31.65 -19.71
C ARG A 316 -5.93 -31.83 -20.67
N LYS A 317 -6.95 -32.60 -20.28
CA LYS A 317 -8.16 -32.86 -21.09
C LYS A 317 -8.94 -31.58 -21.38
N TYR A 318 -9.21 -30.76 -20.37
CA TYR A 318 -9.93 -29.50 -20.56
C TYR A 318 -9.11 -28.46 -21.34
N PHE A 319 -7.79 -28.42 -21.17
CA PHE A 319 -6.96 -27.56 -21.99
C PHE A 319 -6.82 -28.04 -23.43
N SER A 320 -6.73 -29.34 -23.69
CA SER A 320 -6.65 -29.86 -25.06
C SER A 320 -7.93 -29.58 -25.85
N THR A 321 -9.09 -29.81 -25.24
CA THR A 321 -10.40 -29.49 -25.83
C THR A 321 -10.56 -27.99 -26.11
N ALA A 322 -10.19 -27.13 -25.15
CA ALA A 322 -10.21 -25.68 -25.37
C ALA A 322 -9.19 -25.21 -26.43
N ALA A 323 -8.04 -25.86 -26.52
CA ALA A 323 -6.99 -25.56 -27.50
C ALA A 323 -7.38 -25.99 -28.93
N GLU A 324 -8.02 -27.15 -29.09
CA GLU A 324 -8.58 -27.62 -30.37
C GLU A 324 -9.64 -26.66 -30.90
N ALA A 325 -10.45 -26.08 -30.02
CA ALA A 325 -11.38 -25.01 -30.35
C ALA A 325 -10.71 -23.62 -30.58
N GLY A 326 -9.39 -23.53 -30.48
CA GLY A 326 -8.60 -22.36 -30.84
C GLY A 326 -8.36 -21.34 -29.71
N HIS A 327 -8.57 -21.71 -28.45
CA HIS A 327 -8.34 -20.81 -27.31
C HIS A 327 -6.84 -20.56 -27.08
N GLY A 328 -6.37 -19.33 -27.33
CA GLY A 328 -4.95 -18.97 -27.21
C GLY A 328 -4.35 -19.17 -25.81
N GLY A 329 -5.14 -19.02 -24.74
CA GLY A 329 -4.69 -19.23 -23.36
C GLY A 329 -4.45 -20.70 -23.04
N ALA A 330 -5.25 -21.60 -23.61
CA ALA A 330 -5.12 -23.04 -23.40
C ALA A 330 -3.83 -23.56 -24.04
N PHE A 331 -3.48 -23.06 -25.23
CA PHE A 331 -2.18 -23.34 -25.84
C PHE A 331 -1.00 -22.89 -24.95
N ALA A 332 -1.08 -21.71 -24.33
CA ALA A 332 -0.02 -21.24 -23.43
C ALA A 332 0.14 -22.14 -22.19
N LEU A 333 -0.97 -22.57 -21.58
CA LEU A 333 -0.93 -23.44 -20.41
C LEU A 333 -0.50 -24.87 -20.73
N LEU A 334 -0.90 -25.42 -21.89
CA LEU A 334 -0.34 -26.70 -22.37
C LEU A 334 1.16 -26.58 -22.61
N GLY A 335 1.61 -25.52 -23.30
CA GLY A 335 3.03 -25.25 -23.49
C GLY A 335 3.80 -25.17 -22.17
N LYS A 336 3.19 -24.55 -21.16
CA LYS A 336 3.71 -24.48 -19.78
C LYS A 336 3.77 -25.85 -19.09
N MET A 337 2.75 -26.69 -19.24
CA MET A 337 2.74 -28.06 -18.71
C MET A 337 3.87 -28.91 -19.30
N TYR A 338 4.11 -28.82 -20.61
CA TYR A 338 5.23 -29.51 -21.28
C TYR A 338 6.60 -28.90 -20.94
N LEU A 339 6.69 -27.59 -20.71
CA LEU A 339 7.94 -26.91 -20.38
C LEU A 339 8.51 -27.33 -19.02
N ASP A 340 7.65 -27.51 -18.03
CA ASP A 340 8.04 -27.88 -16.66
C ASP A 340 7.97 -29.38 -16.38
N GLY A 341 7.13 -30.10 -17.12
CA GLY A 341 6.79 -31.50 -16.85
C GLY A 341 5.83 -31.64 -15.67
N THR A 342 4.83 -32.50 -15.82
CA THR A 342 3.90 -32.93 -14.75
C THR A 342 3.89 -34.47 -14.68
N SER A 343 3.17 -35.05 -13.72
CA SER A 343 3.05 -36.52 -13.61
C SER A 343 2.43 -37.17 -14.86
N VAL A 344 1.60 -36.42 -15.60
CA VAL A 344 0.90 -36.90 -16.81
C VAL A 344 1.64 -36.48 -18.08
N THR A 345 2.22 -35.28 -18.12
CA THR A 345 2.94 -34.75 -19.29
C THR A 345 4.44 -34.68 -19.00
N PRO A 346 5.27 -35.58 -19.57
CA PRO A 346 6.72 -35.50 -19.37
C PRO A 346 7.25 -34.19 -19.97
N GLN A 347 8.39 -33.73 -19.43
CA GLN A 347 8.99 -32.48 -19.87
C GLN A 347 9.49 -32.61 -21.33
N ASP A 348 8.96 -31.76 -22.22
CA ASP A 348 9.40 -31.67 -23.61
C ASP A 348 9.40 -30.22 -24.08
N ASN A 349 10.61 -29.70 -24.28
CA ASN A 349 10.83 -28.30 -24.67
C ASN A 349 10.39 -28.01 -26.11
N HIS A 350 10.41 -29.00 -27.00
CA HIS A 350 10.10 -28.79 -28.42
C HIS A 350 8.59 -28.67 -28.64
N THR A 351 7.80 -29.59 -28.06
CA THR A 351 6.34 -29.48 -28.06
C THR A 351 5.86 -28.24 -27.30
N ALA A 352 6.49 -27.90 -26.17
CA ALA A 352 6.22 -26.65 -25.46
C ALA A 352 6.39 -25.42 -26.36
N MET A 353 7.49 -25.36 -27.12
CA MET A 353 7.74 -24.26 -28.06
C MET A 353 6.66 -24.18 -29.15
N GLN A 354 6.25 -25.30 -29.74
CA GLN A 354 5.20 -25.32 -30.76
C GLN A 354 3.87 -24.77 -30.22
N PHE A 355 3.50 -25.12 -28.99
CA PHE A 355 2.30 -24.59 -28.36
C PHE A 355 2.42 -23.09 -28.04
N PHE A 356 3.58 -22.62 -27.60
CA PHE A 356 3.81 -21.19 -27.38
C PHE A 356 3.78 -20.38 -28.68
N ILE A 357 4.27 -20.92 -29.81
CA ILE A 357 4.15 -20.29 -31.14
C ILE A 357 2.68 -20.15 -31.50
N LYS A 358 1.90 -21.24 -31.45
CA LYS A 358 0.45 -21.22 -31.73
C LYS A 358 -0.29 -20.23 -30.84
N SER A 359 0.08 -20.13 -29.57
CA SER A 359 -0.50 -19.18 -28.62
C SER A 359 -0.16 -17.72 -28.96
N ALA A 360 1.10 -17.44 -29.31
CA ALA A 360 1.57 -16.11 -29.67
C ALA A 360 0.99 -15.62 -31.02
N GLU A 361 0.80 -16.51 -31.99
CA GLU A 361 0.11 -16.22 -33.27
C GLU A 361 -1.34 -15.78 -33.03
N LYS A 362 -1.99 -16.30 -32.00
CA LYS A 362 -3.32 -15.86 -31.53
C LYS A 362 -3.27 -14.57 -30.69
N GLY A 363 -2.10 -13.95 -30.56
CA GLY A 363 -1.90 -12.71 -29.82
C GLY A 363 -1.98 -12.86 -28.30
N ASN A 364 -1.87 -14.08 -27.76
CA ASN A 364 -1.97 -14.28 -26.32
C ASN A 364 -0.66 -13.84 -25.60
N PRO A 365 -0.73 -12.99 -24.57
CA PRO A 365 0.47 -12.48 -23.89
C PRO A 365 1.20 -13.55 -23.07
N SER A 366 0.50 -14.58 -22.58
CA SER A 366 1.12 -15.72 -21.89
C SER A 366 1.98 -16.54 -22.87
N GLY A 367 1.49 -16.74 -24.10
CA GLY A 367 2.26 -17.37 -25.18
C GLY A 367 3.50 -16.57 -25.57
N GLN A 368 3.37 -15.24 -25.72
CA GLN A 368 4.50 -14.35 -25.98
C GLN A 368 5.53 -14.38 -24.86
N ALA A 369 5.11 -14.33 -23.60
CA ALA A 369 5.99 -14.46 -22.45
C ALA A 369 6.70 -15.84 -22.44
N GLY A 370 5.97 -16.92 -22.72
CA GLY A 370 6.52 -18.27 -22.86
C GLY A 370 7.63 -18.33 -23.93
N LEU A 371 7.40 -17.78 -25.12
CA LEU A 371 8.44 -17.68 -26.16
C LEU A 371 9.64 -16.85 -25.71
N GLY A 372 9.38 -15.72 -25.04
CA GLY A 372 10.44 -14.89 -24.46
C GLY A 372 11.33 -15.69 -23.50
N ILE A 373 10.75 -16.53 -22.66
CA ILE A 373 11.47 -17.40 -21.71
C ILE A 373 12.30 -18.45 -22.46
N MET A 374 11.73 -19.08 -23.50
CA MET A 374 12.46 -20.06 -24.31
C MET A 374 13.73 -19.47 -24.93
N TYR A 375 13.64 -18.26 -25.50
CA TYR A 375 14.79 -17.53 -26.03
C TYR A 375 15.75 -17.00 -24.95
N TYR A 376 15.22 -16.61 -23.78
CA TYR A 376 16.03 -16.12 -22.66
C TYR A 376 16.89 -17.22 -22.03
N GLN A 377 16.29 -18.40 -21.80
CA GLN A 377 16.94 -19.54 -21.16
C GLN A 377 17.71 -20.41 -22.17
N GLY A 378 17.33 -20.38 -23.44
CA GLY A 378 17.89 -21.23 -24.49
C GLY A 378 17.36 -22.67 -24.44
N ARG A 379 16.07 -22.85 -24.13
CA ARG A 379 15.40 -24.17 -24.16
C ARG A 379 14.86 -24.41 -25.55
N SER A 380 15.18 -25.57 -26.16
CA SER A 380 14.88 -25.92 -27.57
C SER A 380 15.53 -25.04 -28.65
N VAL A 381 16.03 -23.84 -28.34
CA VAL A 381 16.65 -22.89 -29.27
C VAL A 381 17.87 -22.24 -28.62
N SER A 382 18.81 -21.71 -29.43
CA SER A 382 19.92 -20.90 -28.92
C SER A 382 19.42 -19.62 -28.23
N LYS A 383 20.19 -19.14 -27.24
CA LYS A 383 19.85 -17.94 -26.47
C LYS A 383 19.85 -16.70 -27.38
N ASP A 384 18.71 -16.01 -27.42
CA ASP A 384 18.52 -14.79 -28.21
C ASP A 384 17.84 -13.72 -27.33
N TYR A 385 18.68 -12.94 -26.65
CA TYR A 385 18.20 -11.90 -25.72
C TYR A 385 17.42 -10.78 -26.43
N GLU A 386 17.68 -10.52 -27.71
CA GLU A 386 16.98 -9.45 -28.44
C GLU A 386 15.54 -9.85 -28.75
N LYS A 387 15.33 -11.09 -29.22
CA LYS A 387 13.98 -11.62 -29.40
C LYS A 387 13.25 -11.76 -28.08
N ALA A 388 13.94 -12.25 -27.03
CA ALA A 388 13.36 -12.34 -25.69
C ALA A 388 12.86 -10.97 -25.20
N TYR A 389 13.69 -9.92 -25.34
CA TYR A 389 13.31 -8.55 -24.97
C TYR A 389 12.06 -8.06 -25.73
N ARG A 390 11.97 -8.31 -27.03
CA ARG A 390 10.79 -7.95 -27.85
C ARG A 390 9.52 -8.67 -27.39
N TYR A 391 9.60 -9.98 -27.16
CA TYR A 391 8.44 -10.73 -26.68
C TYR A 391 8.01 -10.32 -25.25
N PHE A 392 8.97 -10.08 -24.36
CA PHE A 392 8.66 -9.62 -23.00
C PHE A 392 8.10 -8.20 -22.98
N THR A 393 8.58 -7.29 -23.83
CA THR A 393 8.01 -5.95 -23.95
C THR A 393 6.56 -6.00 -24.43
N HIS A 394 6.25 -6.77 -25.46
CA HIS A 394 4.87 -6.95 -25.92
C HIS A 394 3.95 -7.58 -24.86
N ALA A 395 4.43 -8.60 -24.13
CA ALA A 395 3.67 -9.21 -23.05
C ALA A 395 3.47 -8.23 -21.86
N ALA A 396 4.50 -7.46 -21.50
CA ALA A 396 4.43 -6.49 -20.41
C ALA A 396 3.53 -5.28 -20.74
N GLU A 397 3.49 -4.83 -21.99
CA GLU A 397 2.57 -3.79 -22.48
C GLU A 397 1.11 -4.22 -22.38
N GLN A 398 0.83 -5.50 -22.55
CA GLN A 398 -0.49 -6.11 -22.33
C GLN A 398 -0.79 -6.38 -20.84
N GLY A 399 0.14 -6.03 -19.94
CA GLY A 399 -0.03 -6.19 -18.51
C GLY A 399 0.23 -7.61 -17.98
N TRP A 400 0.82 -8.50 -18.78
CA TRP A 400 1.09 -9.87 -18.35
C TRP A 400 2.25 -9.94 -17.36
N VAL A 401 1.99 -10.65 -16.26
CA VAL A 401 2.82 -10.66 -15.05
C VAL A 401 4.21 -11.24 -15.31
N ASP A 402 4.31 -12.38 -15.99
CA ASP A 402 5.59 -13.01 -16.31
C ASP A 402 6.42 -12.13 -17.26
N GLY A 403 5.74 -11.47 -18.22
CA GLY A 403 6.39 -10.54 -19.15
C GLY A 403 7.01 -9.36 -18.41
N GLN A 404 6.29 -8.78 -17.46
CA GLN A 404 6.79 -7.70 -16.60
C GLN A 404 7.97 -8.17 -15.72
N LEU A 405 7.87 -9.36 -15.13
CA LEU A 405 8.94 -9.93 -14.31
C LEU A 405 10.23 -10.09 -15.11
N TYR A 406 10.19 -10.81 -16.24
CA TYR A 406 11.38 -11.10 -17.01
C TYR A 406 11.92 -9.85 -17.71
N LEU A 407 11.06 -8.92 -18.14
CA LEU A 407 11.51 -7.60 -18.60
C LEU A 407 12.25 -6.84 -17.49
N GLY A 408 11.72 -6.86 -16.27
CA GLY A 408 12.39 -6.27 -15.10
C GLY A 408 13.74 -6.91 -14.82
N GLU A 409 13.83 -8.24 -14.90
CA GLU A 409 15.10 -8.97 -14.73
C GLU A 409 16.12 -8.61 -15.81
N MET A 410 15.68 -8.48 -17.06
CA MET A 410 16.55 -8.07 -18.16
C MET A 410 17.08 -6.65 -17.98
N LEU A 411 16.24 -5.70 -17.54
CA LEU A 411 16.65 -4.33 -17.24
C LEU A 411 17.57 -4.25 -16.01
N TYR A 412 17.38 -5.13 -15.03
CA TYR A 412 18.21 -5.19 -13.82
C TYR A 412 19.62 -5.71 -14.10
N LYS A 413 19.74 -6.80 -14.86
CA LYS A 413 21.02 -7.43 -15.22
C LYS A 413 21.76 -6.65 -16.31
N GLY A 414 21.05 -6.21 -17.36
CA GLY A 414 21.64 -5.66 -18.59
C GLY A 414 22.34 -6.74 -19.43
N PHE A 415 22.30 -6.64 -20.76
CA PHE A 415 22.87 -7.66 -21.66
C PHE A 415 23.64 -7.04 -22.84
N PRO A 416 24.83 -7.57 -23.18
CA PRO A 416 25.62 -7.13 -24.32
C PRO A 416 25.00 -7.66 -25.62
N THR A 417 24.13 -6.87 -26.23
CA THR A 417 23.50 -7.13 -27.54
C THR A 417 23.93 -6.05 -28.55
N LYS A 418 23.71 -6.26 -29.85
CA LYS A 418 24.10 -5.29 -30.90
C LYS A 418 23.48 -3.90 -30.71
N SER A 419 22.25 -3.83 -30.19
CA SER A 419 21.57 -2.59 -29.79
C SER A 419 21.89 -2.14 -28.36
N GLY A 420 22.44 -3.04 -27.53
CA GLY A 420 22.84 -2.80 -26.15
C GLY A 420 21.66 -2.58 -25.19
N ILE A 421 21.14 -3.66 -24.59
CA ILE A 421 20.17 -3.53 -23.49
C ILE A 421 20.92 -3.07 -22.22
N ARG A 422 20.86 -1.76 -21.96
CA ARG A 422 21.53 -1.13 -20.81
C ARG A 422 20.81 -1.45 -19.49
N ARG A 423 21.58 -1.46 -18.40
CA ARG A 423 21.03 -1.56 -17.05
C ARG A 423 20.17 -0.33 -16.75
N ASP A 424 18.91 -0.55 -16.41
CA ASP A 424 17.99 0.48 -15.94
C ASP A 424 17.28 -0.01 -14.68
N PHE A 425 17.88 0.30 -13.53
CA PHE A 425 17.33 -0.08 -12.23
C PHE A 425 15.97 0.58 -11.97
N LYS A 426 15.73 1.81 -12.45
CA LYS A 426 14.45 2.50 -12.24
C LYS A 426 13.35 1.86 -13.08
N GLY A 427 13.67 1.52 -14.34
CA GLY A 427 12.82 0.72 -15.21
C GLY A 427 12.50 -0.64 -14.59
N ALA A 428 13.50 -1.33 -14.05
CA ALA A 428 13.33 -2.63 -13.39
C ALA A 428 12.40 -2.57 -12.18
N VAL A 429 12.60 -1.58 -11.27
CA VAL A 429 11.72 -1.38 -10.10
C VAL A 429 10.28 -1.19 -10.54
N LYS A 430 10.03 -0.38 -11.57
CA LYS A 430 8.69 -0.14 -12.09
C LYS A 430 8.04 -1.45 -12.55
N GLN A 431 8.76 -2.27 -13.31
CA GLN A 431 8.21 -3.55 -13.80
C GLN A 431 7.99 -4.55 -12.68
N PHE A 432 8.92 -4.66 -11.73
CA PHE A 432 8.74 -5.52 -10.56
C PHE A 432 7.60 -5.07 -9.65
N GLN A 433 7.37 -3.77 -9.49
CA GLN A 433 6.22 -3.25 -8.74
C GLN A 433 4.90 -3.61 -9.42
N LEU A 434 4.81 -3.51 -10.76
CA LEU A 434 3.61 -3.92 -11.50
C LEU A 434 3.37 -5.44 -11.37
N ALA A 435 4.42 -6.25 -11.51
CA ALA A 435 4.32 -7.70 -11.34
C ALA A 435 3.97 -8.11 -9.90
N ALA A 436 4.49 -7.40 -8.90
CA ALA A 436 4.18 -7.62 -7.49
C ALA A 436 2.71 -7.24 -7.15
N GLN A 437 2.18 -6.15 -7.72
CA GLN A 437 0.76 -5.79 -7.59
C GLN A 437 -0.16 -6.92 -8.09
N ASN A 438 0.27 -7.65 -9.11
CA ASN A 438 -0.43 -8.83 -9.63
C ASN A 438 -0.13 -10.13 -8.84
N GLY A 439 0.64 -10.06 -7.75
CA GLY A 439 0.85 -11.18 -6.84
C GLY A 439 2.05 -12.08 -7.12
N HIS A 440 2.94 -11.76 -8.08
CA HIS A 440 4.02 -12.65 -8.48
C HIS A 440 5.13 -12.78 -7.43
N VAL A 441 5.41 -14.01 -6.98
CA VAL A 441 6.35 -14.31 -5.88
C VAL A 441 7.77 -13.83 -6.19
N LEU A 442 8.31 -14.16 -7.37
CA LEU A 442 9.67 -13.72 -7.76
C LEU A 442 9.79 -12.20 -7.90
N ALA A 443 8.68 -11.49 -8.19
CA ALA A 443 8.72 -10.03 -8.27
C ALA A 443 8.87 -9.42 -6.87
N TYR A 444 8.15 -9.94 -5.88
CA TYR A 444 8.36 -9.58 -4.46
C TYR A 444 9.79 -9.86 -4.02
N TYR A 445 10.35 -11.01 -4.39
CA TYR A 445 11.73 -11.37 -4.06
C TYR A 445 12.76 -10.39 -4.64
N ASN A 446 12.68 -10.13 -5.95
CA ASN A 446 13.59 -9.20 -6.62
C ASN A 446 13.42 -7.77 -6.09
N LEU A 447 12.19 -7.31 -5.86
CA LEU A 447 11.91 -6.01 -5.26
C LEU A 447 12.45 -5.91 -3.82
N GLY A 448 12.34 -6.99 -3.05
CA GLY A 448 12.92 -7.11 -1.71
C GLY A 448 14.44 -6.97 -1.72
N GLN A 449 15.13 -7.64 -2.66
CA GLN A 449 16.56 -7.48 -2.87
C GLN A 449 16.94 -6.05 -3.24
N MET A 450 16.15 -5.39 -4.09
CA MET A 450 16.39 -3.99 -4.47
C MET A 450 16.22 -3.04 -3.29
N HIS A 451 15.22 -3.24 -2.42
CA HIS A 451 15.05 -2.44 -1.20
C HIS A 451 16.11 -2.73 -0.12
N ALA A 452 16.57 -3.97 -0.01
CA ALA A 452 17.65 -4.34 0.92
C ALA A 452 18.99 -3.71 0.49
N THR A 453 19.31 -3.75 -0.80
CA THR A 453 20.56 -3.19 -1.35
C THR A 453 20.51 -1.69 -1.58
N GLY A 454 19.32 -1.11 -1.80
CA GLY A 454 19.17 0.28 -2.26
C GLY A 454 19.48 0.46 -3.74
N THR A 455 19.28 -0.57 -4.58
CA THR A 455 19.49 -0.49 -6.03
C THR A 455 18.24 0.07 -6.72
N GLY A 456 18.36 1.20 -7.41
CA GLY A 456 17.24 1.86 -8.10
C GLY A 456 16.20 2.57 -7.20
N VAL A 457 16.20 2.26 -5.90
CA VAL A 457 15.37 2.86 -4.84
C VAL A 457 16.21 3.17 -3.60
N THR A 458 15.72 4.00 -2.69
CA THR A 458 16.37 4.21 -1.38
C THR A 458 16.30 2.93 -0.55
N ARG A 459 17.44 2.54 0.06
CA ARG A 459 17.49 1.39 0.98
C ARG A 459 16.44 1.55 2.09
N SER A 460 15.62 0.52 2.29
CA SER A 460 14.61 0.47 3.36
C SER A 460 14.50 -0.96 3.85
N CYS A 461 14.93 -1.19 5.10
CA CYS A 461 14.90 -2.53 5.70
C CYS A 461 13.45 -2.99 5.94
N ASN A 462 12.55 -2.12 6.41
CA ASN A 462 11.16 -2.47 6.72
C ASN A 462 10.43 -2.96 5.46
N ASN A 463 10.55 -2.21 4.36
CA ASN A 463 9.93 -2.62 3.09
C ASN A 463 10.54 -3.93 2.59
N ALA A 464 11.86 -4.12 2.73
CA ALA A 464 12.50 -5.36 2.31
C ALA A 464 12.01 -6.56 3.14
N VAL A 465 11.88 -6.42 4.46
CA VAL A 465 11.34 -7.45 5.36
C VAL A 465 9.91 -7.80 4.99
N GLU A 466 9.04 -6.81 4.76
CA GLU A 466 7.64 -7.04 4.35
C GLU A 466 7.55 -7.80 3.01
N LEU A 467 8.39 -7.44 2.04
CA LEU A 467 8.45 -8.11 0.73
C LEU A 467 8.98 -9.55 0.87
N PHE A 468 10.05 -9.77 1.64
CA PHE A 468 10.59 -11.12 1.86
C PHE A 468 9.68 -11.99 2.71
N LYS A 469 9.00 -11.42 3.72
CA LYS A 469 7.97 -12.11 4.49
C LYS A 469 6.84 -12.59 3.57
N ASN A 470 6.36 -11.72 2.69
CA ASN A 470 5.36 -12.09 1.68
C ASN A 470 5.81 -13.26 0.79
N VAL A 471 7.10 -13.35 0.45
CA VAL A 471 7.66 -14.49 -0.30
C VAL A 471 7.72 -15.74 0.58
N ALA A 472 8.28 -15.63 1.79
CA ALA A 472 8.39 -16.73 2.73
C ALA A 472 7.03 -17.37 3.03
N GLU A 473 5.99 -16.57 3.24
CA GLU A 473 4.65 -17.09 3.51
C GLU A 473 4.01 -17.86 2.35
N ARG A 474 4.56 -17.77 1.13
CA ARG A 474 4.11 -18.53 -0.06
C ARG A 474 4.86 -19.85 -0.26
N GLY A 475 5.74 -20.23 0.67
CA GLY A 475 6.39 -21.54 0.65
C GLY A 475 5.40 -22.70 0.81
N ARG A 476 5.85 -23.92 0.49
CA ARG A 476 5.01 -25.13 0.49
C ARG A 476 4.39 -25.45 1.85
N TRP A 477 5.04 -25.07 2.95
CA TRP A 477 4.49 -25.22 4.31
C TRP A 477 3.15 -24.49 4.53
N SER A 478 2.80 -23.54 3.66
CA SER A 478 1.46 -22.92 3.68
C SER A 478 0.33 -23.93 3.45
N GLU A 479 0.60 -25.10 2.85
CA GLU A 479 -0.33 -26.24 2.72
C GLU A 479 -1.02 -26.57 4.06
N LYS A 480 -0.29 -26.43 5.19
CA LYS A 480 -0.83 -26.69 6.53
C LYS A 480 -1.98 -25.77 6.95
N LEU A 481 -2.13 -24.58 6.35
CA LEU A 481 -3.31 -23.72 6.56
C LEU A 481 -4.58 -24.34 5.97
N MET A 482 -4.47 -24.98 4.79
CA MET A 482 -5.61 -25.68 4.19
C MET A 482 -5.91 -26.98 4.94
N GLU A 483 -4.88 -27.68 5.42
CA GLU A 483 -5.08 -28.84 6.32
C GLU A 483 -5.85 -28.43 7.60
N ALA A 484 -5.47 -27.30 8.22
CA ALA A 484 -6.16 -26.78 9.40
C ALA A 484 -7.61 -26.37 9.11
N TYR A 485 -7.85 -25.76 7.95
CA TYR A 485 -9.20 -25.41 7.51
C TYR A 485 -10.07 -26.64 7.26
N ASN A 486 -9.54 -27.66 6.59
CA ASN A 486 -10.25 -28.92 6.36
C ASN A 486 -10.55 -29.65 7.68
N ALA A 487 -9.58 -29.68 8.61
CA ALA A 487 -9.81 -30.22 9.95
C ALA A 487 -10.94 -29.46 10.69
N TYR A 488 -10.97 -28.13 10.58
CA TYR A 488 -12.04 -27.32 11.16
C TYR A 488 -13.40 -27.66 10.54
N LYS A 489 -13.50 -27.83 9.22
CA LYS A 489 -14.75 -28.20 8.54
C LYS A 489 -15.20 -29.63 8.86
N ASN A 490 -14.26 -30.54 9.09
CA ASN A 490 -14.53 -31.92 9.50
C ASN A 490 -14.77 -32.07 11.03
N ASP A 491 -15.00 -30.96 11.72
CA ASP A 491 -15.25 -30.88 13.17
C ASP A 491 -14.09 -31.34 14.09
N HIS A 492 -12.89 -31.52 13.54
CA HIS A 492 -11.67 -31.74 14.32
C HIS A 492 -11.06 -30.39 14.76
N ARG A 493 -11.76 -29.72 15.70
CA ARG A 493 -11.44 -28.34 16.14
C ARG A 493 -10.08 -28.22 16.83
N ASP A 494 -9.72 -29.18 17.68
CA ASP A 494 -8.43 -29.16 18.39
C ASP A 494 -7.23 -29.34 17.45
N GLU A 495 -7.36 -30.24 16.47
CA GLU A 495 -6.38 -30.45 15.41
C GLU A 495 -6.18 -29.18 14.58
N ALA A 496 -7.29 -28.54 14.21
CA ALA A 496 -7.27 -27.26 13.52
C ALA A 496 -6.61 -26.16 14.35
N ALA A 497 -6.96 -26.05 15.64
CA ALA A 497 -6.37 -25.09 16.57
C ALA A 497 -4.86 -25.28 16.70
N MET A 498 -4.38 -26.52 16.84
CA MET A 498 -2.96 -26.87 16.88
C MET A 498 -2.20 -26.41 15.63
N LYS A 499 -2.72 -26.72 14.45
CA LYS A 499 -2.11 -26.35 13.17
C LYS A 499 -2.10 -24.83 12.98
N TYR A 500 -3.20 -24.15 13.26
CA TYR A 500 -3.24 -22.69 13.19
C TYR A 500 -2.32 -22.03 14.23
N LEU A 501 -2.16 -22.61 15.42
CA LEU A 501 -1.27 -22.10 16.46
C LEU A 501 0.18 -22.16 16.02
N PHE A 502 0.59 -23.28 15.43
CA PHE A 502 1.90 -23.43 14.81
C PHE A 502 2.13 -22.42 13.70
N MET A 503 1.19 -22.31 12.75
CA MET A 503 1.29 -21.33 11.66
C MET A 503 1.27 -19.87 12.18
N GLY A 504 0.59 -19.62 13.30
CA GLY A 504 0.55 -18.30 13.95
C GLY A 504 1.88 -17.91 14.59
N GLU A 505 2.64 -18.86 15.14
CA GLU A 505 4.01 -18.66 15.66
C GLU A 505 5.01 -18.36 14.53
N LEU A 506 4.77 -18.90 13.33
CA LEU A 506 5.54 -18.57 12.12
C LEU A 506 5.27 -17.15 11.60
N GLY A 507 4.22 -16.49 12.11
CA GLY A 507 3.88 -15.10 11.77
C GLY A 507 2.75 -14.94 10.75
N TYR A 508 2.04 -16.01 10.37
CA TYR A 508 0.88 -15.90 9.48
C TYR A 508 -0.28 -15.21 10.19
N GLU A 509 -0.70 -14.05 9.66
CA GLU A 509 -1.83 -13.27 10.20
C GLU A 509 -3.15 -14.07 10.20
N ALA A 510 -3.52 -14.68 9.07
CA ALA A 510 -4.76 -15.48 8.98
C ALA A 510 -4.78 -16.67 9.96
N ALA A 511 -3.62 -17.24 10.29
CA ALA A 511 -3.54 -18.30 11.30
C ALA A 511 -3.76 -17.74 12.70
N GLN A 512 -3.14 -16.61 13.04
CA GLN A 512 -3.32 -15.93 14.32
C GLN A 512 -4.80 -15.57 14.55
N THR A 513 -5.50 -15.08 13.51
CA THR A 513 -6.92 -14.77 13.61
C THR A 513 -7.77 -16.02 13.81
N ASN A 514 -7.46 -17.11 13.09
CA ASN A 514 -8.25 -18.34 13.16
C ASN A 514 -8.10 -19.03 14.52
N VAL A 515 -6.88 -19.11 15.08
CA VAL A 515 -6.70 -19.61 16.46
C VAL A 515 -7.46 -18.73 17.44
N ALA A 516 -7.29 -17.41 17.35
CA ALA A 516 -7.92 -16.49 18.29
C ALA A 516 -9.43 -16.64 18.26
N TYR A 517 -10.02 -16.83 17.08
CA TYR A 517 -11.45 -17.08 16.90
C TYR A 517 -11.92 -18.42 17.49
N ILE A 518 -11.19 -19.52 17.26
CA ILE A 518 -11.52 -20.85 17.82
C ILE A 518 -11.47 -20.81 19.36
N LEU A 519 -10.43 -20.18 19.93
CA LEU A 519 -10.29 -20.00 21.37
C LEU A 519 -11.36 -19.06 21.94
N ASP A 520 -11.67 -17.95 21.27
CA ASP A 520 -12.73 -17.01 21.65
C ASP A 520 -14.11 -17.70 21.72
N LYS A 521 -14.35 -18.74 20.92
CA LYS A 521 -15.57 -19.53 21.00
C LYS A 521 -15.57 -20.67 22.03
N GLY A 522 -14.41 -21.17 22.43
CA GLY A 522 -14.31 -22.36 23.29
C GLY A 522 -14.52 -23.67 22.54
N GLU A 523 -14.21 -23.67 21.23
CA GLU A 523 -14.32 -24.87 20.38
C GLU A 523 -13.09 -25.80 20.53
N ALA A 524 -12.05 -25.40 21.29
CA ALA A 524 -10.79 -26.14 21.45
C ALA A 524 -10.39 -26.36 22.93
N ASP A 525 -11.37 -26.69 23.77
CA ASP A 525 -11.18 -26.85 25.21
C ASP A 525 -10.34 -28.09 25.58
N SER A 526 -10.28 -29.12 24.72
CA SER A 526 -9.50 -30.34 25.01
C SER A 526 -7.99 -30.09 24.93
N LEU A 527 -7.57 -29.14 24.08
CA LEU A 527 -6.18 -28.75 23.94
C LEU A 527 -5.65 -27.97 25.14
N PHE A 528 -6.51 -27.18 25.79
CA PHE A 528 -6.18 -26.35 26.93
C PHE A 528 -7.16 -26.62 28.08
N PRO A 529 -6.89 -27.61 28.95
CA PRO A 529 -7.79 -27.99 30.05
C PRO A 529 -7.86 -26.95 31.19
N GLU A 530 -7.37 -25.73 30.95
CA GLU A 530 -7.35 -24.62 31.91
C GLU A 530 -8.72 -23.92 31.97
N SER A 531 -8.90 -23.04 32.96
CA SER A 531 -10.11 -22.22 33.05
C SER A 531 -10.33 -21.37 31.80
N ARG A 532 -11.59 -21.05 31.51
CA ARG A 532 -11.99 -20.21 30.37
C ARG A 532 -11.24 -18.87 30.31
N GLU A 533 -10.91 -18.29 31.47
CA GLU A 533 -10.14 -17.05 31.57
C GLU A 533 -8.73 -17.19 30.98
N ASN A 534 -8.02 -18.28 31.28
CA ASN A 534 -6.68 -18.54 30.73
C ASN A 534 -6.72 -18.77 29.21
N ILE A 535 -7.78 -19.39 28.69
CA ILE A 535 -7.98 -19.55 27.25
C ILE A 535 -8.15 -18.18 26.58
N LEU A 536 -8.90 -17.27 27.21
CA LEU A 536 -9.07 -15.90 26.70
C LEU A 536 -7.79 -15.08 26.81
N GLU A 537 -6.95 -15.30 27.83
CA GLU A 537 -5.58 -14.73 27.93
C GLU A 537 -4.69 -15.18 26.77
N ARG A 538 -4.84 -16.43 26.31
CA ARG A 538 -4.14 -16.92 25.11
C ARG A 538 -4.73 -16.30 23.84
N ALA A 539 -6.06 -16.22 23.74
CA ALA A 539 -6.74 -15.66 22.58
C ALA A 539 -6.39 -14.18 22.33
N ILE A 540 -6.35 -13.35 23.39
CA ILE A 540 -6.02 -11.92 23.27
C ILE A 540 -4.61 -11.69 22.73
N ILE A 541 -3.64 -12.55 23.06
CA ILE A 541 -2.27 -12.48 22.52
C ILE A 541 -2.30 -12.65 20.99
N HIS A 542 -3.09 -13.60 20.48
CA HIS A 542 -3.22 -13.83 19.04
C HIS A 542 -3.99 -12.72 18.34
N TRP A 543 -5.05 -12.18 18.95
CA TRP A 543 -5.72 -10.97 18.46
C TRP A 543 -4.77 -9.78 18.38
N GLN A 544 -3.94 -9.57 19.40
CA GLN A 544 -2.95 -8.50 19.43
C GLN A 544 -1.89 -8.69 18.32
N ARG A 545 -1.41 -9.90 18.11
CA ARG A 545 -0.46 -10.22 17.03
C ARG A 545 -1.07 -9.94 15.64
N ALA A 546 -2.30 -10.39 15.38
CA ALA A 546 -3.01 -10.11 14.12
C ALA A 546 -3.29 -8.61 13.93
N ALA A 547 -3.66 -7.91 15.01
CA ALA A 547 -3.84 -6.47 15.03
C ALA A 547 -2.55 -5.70 14.68
N ASN A 548 -1.38 -6.18 15.15
CA ASN A 548 -0.08 -5.58 14.80
C ASN A 548 0.28 -5.78 13.32
N GLN A 549 -0.24 -6.83 12.68
CA GLN A 549 -0.16 -7.06 11.22
C GLN A 549 -1.24 -6.33 10.42
N GLU A 550 -1.94 -5.41 11.06
CA GLU A 550 -2.96 -4.55 10.50
C GLU A 550 -4.29 -5.21 10.12
N TYR A 551 -4.65 -6.34 10.72
CA TYR A 551 -5.98 -6.89 10.53
C TYR A 551 -7.06 -6.02 11.24
N PRO A 552 -8.10 -5.50 10.52
CA PRO A 552 -9.07 -4.57 11.10
C PRO A 552 -9.92 -5.20 12.21
N LEU A 553 -10.48 -6.39 11.98
CA LEU A 553 -11.36 -7.05 12.94
C LEU A 553 -10.61 -7.45 14.21
N ALA A 554 -9.34 -7.87 14.11
CA ALA A 554 -8.51 -8.13 15.29
C ALA A 554 -8.36 -6.91 16.19
N ARG A 555 -8.24 -5.70 15.62
CA ARG A 555 -8.18 -4.46 16.42
C ARG A 555 -9.50 -4.15 17.12
N ILE A 556 -10.62 -4.46 16.47
CA ILE A 556 -11.95 -4.31 17.08
C ILE A 556 -12.09 -5.29 18.24
N LYS A 557 -11.76 -6.56 18.01
CA LYS A 557 -11.76 -7.61 19.05
C LYS A 557 -10.84 -7.24 20.21
N LEU A 558 -9.63 -6.73 19.97
CA LEU A 558 -8.75 -6.25 21.04
C LEU A 558 -9.40 -5.12 21.85
N GLY A 559 -10.16 -4.23 21.18
CA GLY A 559 -11.00 -3.24 21.84
C GLY A 559 -12.11 -3.86 22.71
N ASP A 560 -12.80 -4.88 22.20
CA ASP A 560 -13.85 -5.61 22.92
C ASP A 560 -13.29 -6.29 24.17
N TYR A 561 -12.13 -6.95 24.05
CA TYR A 561 -11.46 -7.62 25.17
C TYR A 561 -11.12 -6.64 26.31
N HIS A 562 -10.54 -5.48 26.00
CA HIS A 562 -10.27 -4.45 27.02
C HIS A 562 -11.53 -3.79 27.56
N TYR A 563 -12.58 -3.69 26.73
CA TYR A 563 -13.86 -3.10 27.15
C TYR A 563 -14.60 -4.01 28.15
N TYR A 564 -14.69 -5.31 27.84
CA TYR A 564 -15.37 -6.30 28.68
C TYR A 564 -14.50 -6.88 29.78
N GLY A 565 -13.17 -6.78 29.65
CA GLY A 565 -12.22 -7.43 30.57
C GLY A 565 -12.09 -8.93 30.33
N TRP A 566 -12.11 -9.37 29.07
CA TRP A 566 -11.85 -10.77 28.71
C TRP A 566 -10.34 -11.02 28.71
N GLY A 567 -9.88 -12.01 29.47
CA GLY A 567 -8.44 -12.34 29.62
C GLY A 567 -7.55 -11.17 30.07
N THR A 568 -8.13 -10.05 30.49
CA THR A 568 -7.43 -8.84 30.95
C THR A 568 -8.34 -8.05 31.87
N LYS A 569 -7.77 -7.12 32.65
CA LYS A 569 -8.58 -6.18 33.42
C LYS A 569 -9.25 -5.17 32.48
N THR A 570 -10.43 -4.68 32.88
CA THR A 570 -11.17 -3.68 32.11
C THR A 570 -10.36 -2.38 31.97
N ASP A 571 -10.09 -1.97 30.73
CA ASP A 571 -9.38 -0.73 30.38
C ASP A 571 -10.06 -0.03 29.20
N TYR A 572 -10.98 0.88 29.53
CA TYR A 572 -11.68 1.68 28.52
C TYR A 572 -10.77 2.61 27.72
N LYS A 573 -9.61 3.03 28.25
CA LYS A 573 -8.68 3.90 27.50
C LYS A 573 -8.00 3.12 26.38
N GLN A 574 -7.53 1.91 26.68
CA GLN A 574 -6.95 1.03 25.67
C GLN A 574 -8.00 0.59 24.63
N ALA A 575 -9.22 0.25 25.09
CA ALA A 575 -10.33 -0.07 24.18
C ALA A 575 -10.61 1.07 23.18
N ALA A 576 -10.75 2.30 23.68
CA ALA A 576 -10.93 3.50 22.87
C ALA A 576 -9.80 3.72 21.86
N GLN A 577 -8.54 3.50 22.26
CA GLN A 577 -7.39 3.64 21.37
C GLN A 577 -7.43 2.62 20.24
N ASN A 578 -7.77 1.36 20.53
CA ASN A 578 -7.87 0.30 19.52
C ASN A 578 -9.01 0.55 18.53
N TYR A 579 -10.20 0.94 19.00
CA TYR A 579 -11.30 1.32 18.11
C TYR A 579 -10.97 2.54 17.25
N LYS A 580 -10.32 3.55 17.84
CA LYS A 580 -9.88 4.72 17.10
C LYS A 580 -8.88 4.36 16.01
N LEU A 581 -7.90 3.51 16.31
CA LEU A 581 -6.93 3.03 15.32
C LEU A 581 -7.63 2.25 14.19
N ALA A 582 -8.62 1.41 14.50
CA ALA A 582 -9.40 0.68 13.51
C ALA A 582 -10.26 1.62 12.64
N ALA A 583 -10.90 2.63 13.24
CA ALA A 583 -11.70 3.62 12.53
C ALA A 583 -10.83 4.52 11.63
N ASP A 584 -9.69 5.00 12.12
CA ASP A 584 -8.82 5.94 11.40
C ASP A 584 -8.04 5.26 10.26
N ARG A 585 -7.56 4.02 10.45
CA ARG A 585 -6.74 3.30 9.45
C ARG A 585 -7.59 2.54 8.44
N HIS A 586 -8.63 1.86 8.89
CA HIS A 586 -9.37 0.87 8.09
C HIS A 586 -10.81 1.26 7.79
N ALA A 587 -11.27 2.40 8.33
CA ALA A 587 -12.62 2.88 8.18
C ALA A 587 -13.70 1.84 8.55
N ALA A 588 -13.41 0.99 9.55
CA ALA A 588 -14.33 -0.07 9.97
C ALA A 588 -15.57 0.50 10.67
N ALA A 589 -16.76 0.20 10.13
CA ALA A 589 -18.02 0.76 10.61
C ALA A 589 -18.35 0.36 12.06
N GLN A 590 -18.07 -0.90 12.45
CA GLN A 590 -18.26 -1.37 13.82
C GLN A 590 -17.38 -0.62 14.82
N ALA A 591 -16.12 -0.34 14.45
CA ALA A 591 -15.21 0.45 15.29
C ALA A 591 -15.70 1.90 15.48
N MET A 592 -16.21 2.52 14.41
CA MET A 592 -16.82 3.85 14.48
C MET A 592 -18.06 3.85 15.37
N PHE A 593 -18.91 2.84 15.25
CA PHE A 593 -20.09 2.69 16.09
C PHE A 593 -19.71 2.55 17.57
N ASN A 594 -18.77 1.67 17.89
CA ASN A 594 -18.26 1.46 19.25
C ASN A 594 -17.64 2.76 19.82
N LEU A 595 -16.85 3.48 19.02
CA LEU A 595 -16.27 4.75 19.43
C LEU A 595 -17.34 5.83 19.67
N GLY A 596 -18.38 5.87 18.83
CA GLY A 596 -19.56 6.72 19.02
C GLY A 596 -20.26 6.43 20.35
N PHE A 597 -20.44 5.16 20.67
CA PHE A 597 -21.00 4.73 21.95
C PHE A 597 -20.11 5.11 23.14
N MET A 598 -18.80 4.97 23.04
CA MET A 598 -17.87 5.40 24.10
C MET A 598 -17.91 6.91 24.34
N HIS A 599 -18.05 7.73 23.28
CA HIS A 599 -18.27 9.17 23.41
C HIS A 599 -19.64 9.54 23.99
N GLU A 600 -20.69 8.76 23.72
CA GLU A 600 -22.01 8.94 24.33
C GLU A 600 -21.96 8.71 25.84
N GLN A 601 -21.28 7.65 26.28
CA GLN A 601 -21.19 7.27 27.69
C GLN A 601 -20.10 8.00 28.47
N GLY A 602 -19.03 8.45 27.80
CA GLY A 602 -17.83 9.00 28.46
C GLY A 602 -16.93 7.92 29.08
N LEU A 603 -16.88 6.72 28.49
CA LEU A 603 -16.04 5.61 28.96
C LEU A 603 -14.64 5.71 28.35
N GLY A 604 -13.61 5.91 29.17
CA GLY A 604 -12.22 6.01 28.72
C GLY A 604 -11.87 7.27 27.91
N ILE A 605 -12.87 8.02 27.47
CA ILE A 605 -12.77 9.29 26.73
C ILE A 605 -13.76 10.30 27.32
N THR A 606 -13.55 11.59 27.06
CA THR A 606 -14.51 12.65 27.40
C THR A 606 -15.85 12.43 26.69
N LYS A 607 -16.94 12.55 27.45
CA LYS A 607 -18.31 12.51 26.93
C LYS A 607 -18.56 13.68 25.97
N ASP A 608 -18.89 13.36 24.71
CA ASP A 608 -19.20 14.33 23.66
C ASP A 608 -20.28 13.78 22.73
N LEU A 609 -21.51 14.26 22.92
CA LEU A 609 -22.69 13.79 22.17
C LEU A 609 -22.64 14.20 20.69
N HIS A 610 -21.98 15.31 20.34
CA HIS A 610 -21.86 15.74 18.94
C HIS A 610 -20.87 14.86 18.19
N LEU A 611 -19.77 14.54 18.84
CA LEU A 611 -18.77 13.63 18.29
C LEU A 611 -19.33 12.20 18.20
N ALA A 612 -20.10 11.76 19.20
CA ALA A 612 -20.83 10.50 19.16
C ALA A 612 -21.75 10.40 17.94
N LYS A 613 -22.62 11.41 17.74
CA LYS A 613 -23.47 11.51 16.55
C LYS A 613 -22.67 11.43 15.26
N ARG A 614 -21.56 12.17 15.18
CA ARG A 614 -20.71 12.18 13.99
C ARG A 614 -20.14 10.79 13.70
N PHE A 615 -19.70 10.04 14.71
CA PHE A 615 -19.20 8.68 14.51
C PHE A 615 -20.30 7.71 14.11
N TYR A 616 -21.52 7.86 14.63
CA TYR A 616 -22.69 7.10 14.16
C TYR A 616 -23.02 7.40 12.70
N ASP A 617 -23.08 8.67 12.31
CA ASP A 617 -23.31 9.09 10.93
C ASP A 617 -22.21 8.52 10.00
N MET A 618 -20.94 8.59 10.43
CA MET A 618 -19.82 7.99 9.69
C MET A 618 -19.97 6.47 9.53
N ALA A 619 -20.38 5.75 10.58
CA ALA A 619 -20.58 4.30 10.51
C ALA A 619 -21.64 3.93 9.45
N ALA A 620 -22.77 4.65 9.40
CA ALA A 620 -23.82 4.44 8.41
C ALA A 620 -23.43 4.83 6.97
N GLU A 621 -22.48 5.77 6.80
CA GLU A 621 -21.93 6.10 5.48
C GLU A 621 -20.98 5.01 4.95
N HIS A 622 -20.32 4.26 5.85
CA HIS A 622 -19.29 3.28 5.50
C HIS A 622 -19.81 1.87 5.26
N SER A 623 -20.84 1.42 5.99
CA SER A 623 -21.50 0.13 5.73
C SER A 623 -23.02 0.22 5.71
N THR A 624 -23.64 -0.54 4.83
CA THR A 624 -25.10 -0.67 4.75
C THR A 624 -25.68 -1.33 5.98
N ASP A 625 -24.94 -2.28 6.56
CA ASP A 625 -25.39 -3.09 7.68
C ASP A 625 -25.43 -2.27 8.98
N ALA A 626 -24.65 -1.18 9.05
CA ALA A 626 -24.67 -0.26 10.19
C ALA A 626 -25.89 0.67 10.22
N ILE A 627 -26.67 0.78 9.13
CA ILE A 627 -27.77 1.76 9.04
C ILE A 627 -28.81 1.52 10.16
N VAL A 628 -29.26 0.29 10.33
CA VAL A 628 -30.28 -0.05 11.35
C VAL A 628 -29.79 0.27 12.77
N PRO A 629 -28.65 -0.27 13.27
CA PRO A 629 -28.18 0.04 14.62
C PRO A 629 -27.86 1.53 14.82
N VAL A 630 -27.33 2.22 13.80
CA VAL A 630 -27.09 3.67 13.86
C VAL A 630 -28.38 4.46 14.01
N THR A 631 -29.44 4.13 13.25
CA THR A 631 -30.72 4.85 13.36
C THR A 631 -31.34 4.69 14.75
N LEU A 632 -31.25 3.50 15.34
CA LEU A 632 -31.68 3.26 16.73
C LEU A 632 -30.83 4.08 17.72
N ALA A 633 -29.50 4.06 17.58
CA ALA A 633 -28.61 4.85 18.43
C ALA A 633 -28.87 6.36 18.32
N LEU A 634 -29.11 6.87 17.11
CA LEU A 634 -29.46 8.27 16.87
C LEU A 634 -30.85 8.62 17.43
N SER A 635 -31.84 7.72 17.33
CA SER A 635 -33.15 7.94 17.97
C SER A 635 -33.05 8.00 19.49
N LYS A 636 -32.22 7.13 20.09
CA LYS A 636 -31.91 7.15 21.52
C LYS A 636 -31.24 8.48 21.90
N LEU A 637 -30.24 8.92 21.14
CA LEU A 637 -29.55 10.19 21.36
C LEU A 637 -30.53 11.37 21.27
N ALA A 638 -31.44 11.37 20.29
CA ALA A 638 -32.47 12.39 20.13
C ALA A 638 -33.44 12.42 21.33
N LEU A 639 -33.81 11.26 21.86
CA LEU A 639 -34.64 11.15 23.06
C LEU A 639 -33.91 11.70 24.30
N ILE A 640 -32.62 11.39 24.47
CA ILE A 640 -31.79 11.94 25.55
C ILE A 640 -31.74 13.47 25.46
N PHE A 641 -31.49 14.03 24.27
CA PHE A 641 -31.50 15.48 24.06
C PHE A 641 -32.85 16.11 24.38
N LEU A 642 -33.95 15.46 23.99
CA LEU A 642 -35.30 15.92 24.28
C LEU A 642 -35.59 15.95 25.79
N VAL A 643 -35.14 14.93 26.53
CA VAL A 643 -35.24 14.88 28.00
C VAL A 643 -34.40 15.97 28.66
N GLU A 644 -33.19 16.22 28.17
CA GLU A 644 -32.31 17.27 28.70
C GLU A 644 -32.87 18.68 28.43
N GLN A 645 -33.50 18.88 27.27
CA GLN A 645 -34.20 20.11 26.93
C GLN A 645 -35.47 20.33 27.78
N LEU A 646 -36.17 19.24 28.13
CA LEU A 646 -37.28 19.31 29.08
C LEU A 646 -36.80 19.65 30.49
N ASN A 647 -35.70 19.06 30.96
CA ASN A 647 -35.17 19.36 32.29
C ASN A 647 -34.63 20.79 32.45
N THR A 648 -34.21 21.42 31.35
CA THR A 648 -33.72 22.83 31.36
C THR A 648 -34.85 23.84 31.19
N ASN A 649 -36.09 23.40 30.96
CA ASN A 649 -37.23 24.29 30.76
C ASN A 649 -37.63 24.96 32.09
N PRO A 650 -37.73 26.31 32.14
CA PRO A 650 -38.00 27.04 33.38
C PRO A 650 -39.37 26.74 33.96
N VAL A 651 -40.34 26.31 33.13
CA VAL A 651 -41.68 25.90 33.55
C VAL A 651 -41.63 24.64 34.44
N ILE A 652 -40.74 23.71 34.12
CA ILE A 652 -40.58 22.45 34.87
C ILE A 652 -39.87 22.73 36.20
N ALA A 653 -38.86 23.59 36.20
CA ALA A 653 -38.23 24.07 37.43
C ALA A 653 -39.20 24.88 38.32
N TYR A 654 -40.11 25.65 37.71
CA TYR A 654 -41.17 26.38 38.42
C TYR A 654 -42.23 25.43 39.00
N ALA A 655 -42.57 24.37 38.26
CA ALA A 655 -43.51 23.35 38.71
C ALA A 655 -42.94 22.47 39.85
N GLU A 656 -41.66 22.10 39.80
CA GLU A 656 -40.95 21.45 40.93
C GLU A 656 -40.95 22.35 42.18
N LYS A 657 -40.87 23.67 42.00
CA LYS A 657 -40.88 24.64 43.10
C LYS A 657 -42.27 24.88 43.70
N MET A 658 -43.33 24.79 42.90
CA MET A 658 -44.72 25.08 43.32
C MET A 658 -45.49 23.85 43.81
N ILE A 659 -45.23 22.67 43.25
CA ILE A 659 -46.04 21.46 43.50
C ILE A 659 -45.24 20.43 44.32
N GLY A 660 -43.96 20.68 44.56
CA GLY A 660 -43.08 19.83 45.36
C GLY A 660 -42.48 18.65 44.56
N PRO A 661 -41.66 17.80 45.21
CA PRO A 661 -40.83 16.78 44.53
C PRO A 661 -41.61 15.66 43.82
N TYR A 662 -42.94 15.63 43.97
CA TYR A 662 -43.85 14.61 43.41
C TYR A 662 -44.71 15.13 42.24
N TRP A 663 -44.40 16.29 41.67
CA TRP A 663 -45.14 16.84 40.53
C TRP A 663 -45.17 15.90 39.31
N ASP A 664 -44.13 15.07 39.15
CA ASP A 664 -44.06 14.01 38.16
C ASP A 664 -45.17 12.95 38.32
N ILE A 665 -45.54 12.59 39.56
CA ILE A 665 -46.64 11.66 39.83
C ILE A 665 -48.00 12.28 39.45
N VAL A 666 -48.18 13.57 39.73
CA VAL A 666 -49.41 14.32 39.39
C VAL A 666 -49.57 14.46 37.87
N ALA A 667 -48.48 14.76 37.16
CA ALA A 667 -48.49 14.87 35.70
C ALA A 667 -48.78 13.52 35.02
N ILE A 668 -48.23 12.41 35.53
CA ILE A 668 -48.50 11.05 35.03
C ILE A 668 -49.95 10.65 35.29
N ALA A 669 -50.51 10.98 36.46
CA ALA A 669 -51.92 10.72 36.75
C ALA A 669 -52.85 11.47 35.78
N VAL A 670 -52.58 12.75 35.49
CA VAL A 670 -53.37 13.55 34.54
C VAL A 670 -53.24 13.02 33.10
N LEU A 671 -52.04 12.60 32.68
CA LEU A 671 -51.80 12.03 31.36
C LEU A 671 -52.38 10.62 31.17
N LEU A 672 -52.67 9.87 32.23
CA LEU A 672 -53.40 8.60 32.17
C LEU A 672 -54.93 8.77 32.21
N ILE A 673 -55.41 9.84 32.86
CA ILE A 673 -56.84 10.17 32.95
C ILE A 673 -57.41 10.67 31.62
N ILE A 674 -56.62 11.41 30.82
CA ILE A 674 -57.09 11.99 29.54
C ILE A 674 -57.34 10.92 28.45
N PRO A 675 -56.45 9.93 28.21
CA PRO A 675 -56.69 8.85 27.26
C PRO A 675 -57.79 7.91 27.72
N THR A 676 -57.93 7.65 29.02
CA THR A 676 -59.00 6.79 29.56
C THR A 676 -60.36 7.47 29.46
N LEU A 677 -60.46 8.78 29.68
CA LEU A 677 -61.66 9.58 29.38
C LEU A 677 -61.97 9.62 27.88
N TYR A 678 -60.96 9.75 27.01
CA TYR A 678 -61.14 9.71 25.55
C TYR A 678 -61.58 8.32 25.06
N PHE A 679 -61.05 7.24 25.64
CA PHE A 679 -61.43 5.87 25.33
C PHE A 679 -62.85 5.55 25.85
N MET A 680 -63.24 6.09 27.01
CA MET A 680 -64.62 6.02 27.53
C MET A 680 -65.62 6.83 26.68
N GLN A 681 -65.25 8.03 26.20
CA GLN A 681 -66.08 8.82 25.28
C GLN A 681 -66.26 8.11 23.92
N ARG A 682 -65.21 7.44 23.40
CA ARG A 682 -65.31 6.62 22.19
C ARG A 682 -66.18 5.38 22.36
N HIS A 683 -66.20 4.78 23.55
CA HIS A 683 -67.05 3.62 23.85
C HIS A 683 -68.54 4.00 24.01
N LEU A 684 -68.85 5.21 24.49
CA LEU A 684 -70.21 5.75 24.56
C LEU A 684 -70.73 6.23 23.20
N GLY A 685 -69.86 6.73 22.30
CA GLY A 685 -70.24 7.10 20.93
C GLY A 685 -70.53 5.91 20.00
N ARG A 686 -69.92 4.74 20.26
CA ARG A 686 -70.08 3.52 19.45
C ARG A 686 -71.45 2.83 19.55
N ARG A 687 -72.29 3.18 20.53
CA ARG A 687 -73.64 2.60 20.64
C ARG A 687 -74.67 3.22 19.68
N ASN A 688 -74.43 4.45 19.19
CA ASN A 688 -75.38 5.16 18.33
C ASN A 688 -75.07 5.05 16.83
N GLU A 689 -73.87 4.57 16.44
CA GLU A 689 -73.47 4.46 15.03
C GLU A 689 -73.84 3.12 14.36
N ILE A 690 -74.18 2.08 15.13
CA ILE A 690 -74.38 0.71 14.64
C ILE A 690 -75.67 0.57 13.79
N GLU A 691 -76.65 1.47 13.91
CA GLU A 691 -77.87 1.42 13.07
C GLU A 691 -77.72 2.14 11.72
N SER A 692 -76.78 3.09 11.57
CA SER A 692 -76.65 3.89 10.35
C SER A 692 -75.72 3.29 9.28
N GLN A 693 -74.87 2.33 9.65
CA GLN A 693 -73.85 1.75 8.76
C GLN A 693 -74.35 0.67 7.79
N LYS A 694 -75.61 0.24 7.87
CA LYS A 694 -76.15 -0.78 6.94
C LYS A 694 -76.54 -0.27 5.54
N MET A 695 -76.48 1.03 5.25
CA MET A 695 -76.94 1.61 3.97
C MET A 695 -75.91 2.45 3.19
N ALA A 696 -74.61 2.37 3.51
CA ALA A 696 -73.58 3.19 2.83
C ALA A 696 -72.42 2.38 2.23
N SER A 697 -72.62 1.09 1.95
CA SER A 697 -71.80 0.39 0.95
C SER A 697 -72.40 0.68 -0.43
N LEU A 698 -71.80 1.65 -1.16
CA LEU A 698 -71.73 1.78 -2.63
C LEU A 698 -71.53 3.25 -3.02
N ARG A 699 -70.28 3.68 -3.23
CA ARG A 699 -69.84 4.50 -4.38
C ARG A 699 -68.30 4.65 -4.43
N PRO A 700 -67.73 4.81 -5.64
CA PRO A 700 -66.34 4.51 -5.94
C PRO A 700 -65.39 5.69 -5.74
N PHE A 701 -64.09 5.35 -5.70
CA PHE A 701 -62.94 6.24 -5.83
C PHE A 701 -63.19 7.42 -6.78
N MET A 702 -63.32 8.64 -6.21
CA MET A 702 -63.22 9.89 -6.96
C MET A 702 -62.04 10.70 -6.44
N GLN A 703 -61.14 11.00 -7.36
CA GLN A 703 -59.94 11.82 -7.19
C GLN A 703 -60.27 13.17 -6.53
N ILE A 704 -59.65 13.44 -5.38
CA ILE A 704 -59.56 14.80 -4.86
C ILE A 704 -58.61 15.58 -5.76
N ARG A 705 -59.16 16.49 -6.57
CA ARG A 705 -58.39 17.53 -7.24
C ARG A 705 -57.80 18.48 -6.18
N HIS A 706 -56.50 18.40 -5.97
CA HIS A 706 -55.75 19.53 -5.42
C HIS A 706 -55.47 20.53 -6.55
N ASN A 707 -56.07 21.72 -6.51
CA ASN A 707 -55.56 22.96 -7.10
C ASN A 707 -56.43 24.11 -6.55
N THR A 708 -55.90 25.22 -6.05
CA THR A 708 -54.88 26.08 -6.68
C THR A 708 -54.04 26.82 -5.64
N VAL A 709 -52.80 26.36 -5.43
CA VAL A 709 -51.74 27.25 -4.94
C VAL A 709 -50.72 27.34 -6.06
N ASN A 710 -50.61 28.54 -6.63
CA ASN A 710 -49.84 28.81 -7.84
C ASN A 710 -48.38 28.32 -7.70
N PHE A 711 -47.77 27.83 -8.78
CA PHE A 711 -46.42 27.22 -8.80
C PHE A 711 -45.35 28.05 -8.06
N PHE A 712 -45.50 29.38 -8.07
CA PHE A 712 -44.60 30.34 -7.43
C PHE A 712 -44.71 30.42 -5.90
N MET A 713 -45.83 30.02 -5.30
CA MET A 713 -46.05 30.09 -3.84
C MET A 713 -45.56 28.82 -3.12
N ARG A 714 -45.36 27.71 -3.85
CA ARG A 714 -45.01 26.40 -3.26
C ARG A 714 -43.52 26.22 -2.99
N ARG A 715 -42.65 27.06 -3.55
CA ARG A 715 -41.19 26.95 -3.45
C ARG A 715 -40.60 28.28 -3.00
N SER A 716 -39.75 28.25 -1.96
CA SER A 716 -39.05 29.47 -1.52
C SER A 716 -38.14 30.01 -2.63
N GLN A 717 -37.85 31.32 -2.60
CA GLN A 717 -36.97 31.99 -3.56
C GLN A 717 -35.65 31.21 -3.75
N ASP A 718 -35.09 30.69 -2.65
CA ASP A 718 -33.85 29.92 -2.69
C ASP A 718 -34.02 28.59 -3.42
N VAL A 719 -35.15 27.91 -3.30
CA VAL A 719 -35.44 26.66 -4.01
C VAL A 719 -35.65 26.89 -5.50
N LEU A 720 -36.32 27.98 -5.90
CA LEU A 720 -36.51 28.37 -7.31
C LEU A 720 -35.21 28.79 -7.98
N TRP A 721 -34.38 29.57 -7.29
CA TRP A 721 -33.06 29.89 -7.83
C TRP A 721 -32.12 28.69 -7.77
N LYS A 722 -32.25 27.78 -6.81
CA LYS A 722 -31.40 26.58 -6.72
C LYS A 722 -31.54 25.69 -7.94
N THR A 723 -32.68 25.60 -8.63
CA THR A 723 -32.75 24.80 -9.88
C THR A 723 -31.91 25.42 -11.00
N ILE A 724 -31.96 26.74 -11.18
CA ILE A 724 -31.22 27.46 -12.24
C ILE A 724 -29.75 27.65 -11.87
N THR A 725 -29.46 27.66 -10.57
CA THR A 725 -28.20 28.19 -10.08
C THR A 725 -27.41 27.29 -9.16
N SER A 726 -27.98 26.13 -8.80
CA SER A 726 -27.21 25.08 -8.18
C SER A 726 -26.16 24.62 -9.18
N VAL A 727 -24.95 24.58 -8.66
CA VAL A 727 -23.83 23.96 -9.33
C VAL A 727 -23.28 23.01 -8.31
N SER A 728 -22.95 21.78 -8.72
CA SER A 728 -22.27 20.85 -7.84
C SER A 728 -21.01 21.51 -7.25
N LYS A 729 -20.59 21.13 -6.04
CA LYS A 729 -19.36 21.66 -5.41
C LYS A 729 -18.15 21.56 -6.36
N ALA A 730 -18.13 20.54 -7.23
CA ALA A 730 -17.17 20.36 -8.32
C ALA A 730 -17.28 21.44 -9.41
N GLY A 731 -18.49 21.76 -9.90
CA GLY A 731 -18.70 22.82 -10.89
C GLY A 731 -18.44 24.23 -10.33
N MET A 732 -18.71 24.47 -9.03
CA MET A 732 -18.39 25.73 -8.37
C MET A 732 -16.88 26.02 -8.37
N LYS A 733 -16.05 25.00 -8.09
CA LYS A 733 -14.57 25.11 -8.12
C LYS A 733 -14.00 25.19 -9.52
N LYS A 734 -14.69 24.64 -10.54
CA LYS A 734 -14.36 24.79 -11.97
C LYS A 734 -14.72 26.18 -12.55
N GLY A 735 -15.20 27.12 -11.73
CA GLY A 735 -15.47 28.49 -12.17
C GLY A 735 -16.83 28.70 -12.84
N ARG A 736 -17.69 27.67 -12.95
CA ARG A 736 -19.08 27.80 -13.44
C ARG A 736 -19.95 28.70 -12.56
N ARG A 737 -19.47 29.02 -11.36
CA ARG A 737 -20.07 30.03 -10.49
C ARG A 737 -19.98 31.44 -11.08
N ALA A 738 -18.93 31.75 -11.86
CA ALA A 738 -18.70 33.09 -12.41
C ALA A 738 -19.51 33.37 -13.68
N THR A 739 -19.87 32.34 -14.45
CA THR A 739 -20.73 32.42 -15.65
C THR A 739 -22.22 32.37 -15.33
N ARG A 740 -22.59 32.29 -14.05
CA ARG A 740 -23.98 32.20 -13.60
C ARG A 740 -24.64 33.58 -13.58
N GLN A 741 -25.92 33.62 -13.94
CA GLN A 741 -26.77 34.79 -13.70
C GLN A 741 -26.91 35.07 -12.19
N PRO A 742 -26.59 36.28 -11.71
CA PRO A 742 -26.72 36.61 -10.30
C PRO A 742 -28.18 36.41 -9.84
N THR A 743 -28.37 35.79 -8.67
CA THR A 743 -29.69 35.66 -8.06
C THR A 743 -30.29 37.02 -7.82
N ARG A 744 -31.42 37.30 -8.46
CA ARG A 744 -32.20 38.50 -8.16
C ARG A 744 -33.14 38.19 -6.98
N PRO A 745 -33.15 39.00 -5.92
CA PRO A 745 -34.07 38.77 -4.81
C PRO A 745 -35.51 39.07 -5.27
N LEU A 746 -36.25 38.02 -5.61
CA LEU A 746 -37.63 38.09 -6.10
C LEU A 746 -38.59 38.62 -5.03
N ALA A 747 -38.34 38.27 -3.75
CA ALA A 747 -39.12 38.76 -2.61
C ALA A 747 -39.03 40.28 -2.39
N LYS A 748 -38.04 40.95 -2.98
CA LYS A 748 -37.82 42.39 -2.82
C LYS A 748 -38.67 43.24 -3.79
N TYR A 749 -39.16 42.66 -4.88
CA TYR A 749 -39.88 43.40 -5.94
C TYR A 749 -41.28 42.83 -6.24
N TYR A 750 -41.65 41.66 -5.71
CA TYR A 750 -42.93 40.99 -6.00
C TYR A 750 -43.72 40.62 -4.74
N LYS A 751 -43.85 41.53 -3.76
CA LYS A 751 -44.99 41.48 -2.84
C LYS A 751 -46.18 42.10 -3.57
N ILE A 752 -47.22 41.30 -3.84
CA ILE A 752 -48.45 41.77 -4.49
C ILE A 752 -49.01 42.93 -3.65
N GLY A 753 -49.13 44.12 -4.25
CA GLY A 753 -49.54 45.36 -3.57
C GLY A 753 -48.41 46.29 -3.09
N ASN A 754 -47.15 45.82 -3.01
CA ASN A 754 -45.99 46.62 -2.59
C ASN A 754 -44.96 46.75 -3.71
N SER A 755 -45.26 47.64 -4.66
CA SER A 755 -44.34 48.15 -5.67
C SER A 755 -44.40 49.68 -5.66
N PRO A 756 -43.44 50.40 -6.29
CA PRO A 756 -43.52 51.85 -6.41
C PRO A 756 -44.82 52.34 -7.06
N MET A 757 -45.52 51.52 -7.85
CA MET A 757 -46.92 51.73 -8.26
C MET A 757 -47.84 50.86 -7.38
N LYS A 758 -48.67 51.48 -6.53
CA LYS A 758 -49.62 50.78 -5.65
C LYS A 758 -50.84 50.30 -6.46
N VAL A 759 -50.75 49.11 -7.05
CA VAL A 759 -51.88 48.49 -7.79
C VAL A 759 -52.78 47.70 -6.83
N GLN A 760 -54.08 47.98 -6.86
CA GLN A 760 -55.10 47.26 -6.10
C GLN A 760 -55.69 46.14 -6.96
N PHE A 761 -55.62 44.91 -6.46
CA PHE A 761 -56.25 43.73 -7.04
C PHE A 761 -57.44 43.31 -6.15
N PRO A 762 -58.69 43.43 -6.65
CA PRO A 762 -59.88 43.03 -5.90
C PRO A 762 -59.78 41.57 -5.45
N GLY A 763 -59.98 41.31 -4.15
CA GLY A 763 -59.92 39.97 -3.56
C GLY A 763 -58.54 39.45 -3.18
N LEU A 764 -57.45 40.11 -3.58
CA LEU A 764 -56.09 39.77 -3.12
C LEU A 764 -55.55 40.75 -2.07
N ASN A 765 -55.58 42.05 -2.38
CA ASN A 765 -55.03 43.12 -1.53
C ASN A 765 -56.01 44.28 -1.27
N ALA A 766 -57.18 44.29 -1.90
CA ALA A 766 -58.31 45.15 -1.55
C ALA A 766 -59.57 44.29 -1.31
N PRO A 767 -60.39 44.59 -0.28
CA PRO A 767 -61.59 43.81 0.03
C PRO A 767 -62.62 43.90 -1.11
N ILE A 768 -63.34 42.80 -1.37
CA ILE A 768 -64.48 42.79 -2.30
C ILE A 768 -65.70 43.25 -1.47
N GLU A 769 -66.21 44.45 -1.74
CA GLU A 769 -67.40 44.96 -1.04
C GLU A 769 -68.64 44.14 -1.45
N ALA A 770 -69.31 43.55 -0.46
CA ALA A 770 -70.38 42.57 -0.66
C ALA A 770 -71.73 43.15 -1.14
N ALA A 771 -71.81 44.45 -1.43
CA ALA A 771 -73.08 45.15 -1.70
C ALA A 771 -73.45 45.31 -3.20
N LEU A 772 -72.74 44.68 -4.13
CA LEU A 772 -73.05 44.73 -5.56
C LEU A 772 -73.26 43.32 -6.12
N GLU A 773 -74.43 42.76 -5.85
CA GLU A 773 -74.98 41.63 -6.60
C GLU A 773 -75.44 42.10 -7.99
N GLN A 774 -74.50 42.28 -8.92
CA GLN A 774 -74.72 42.12 -10.36
C GLN A 774 -73.38 42.16 -11.09
N SER A 775 -73.25 41.27 -12.07
CA SER A 775 -72.06 40.86 -12.78
C SER A 775 -71.31 41.97 -13.54
N GLU A 776 -70.43 42.71 -12.86
CA GLU A 776 -69.35 43.46 -13.50
C GLU A 776 -68.05 43.31 -12.69
N ALA A 777 -66.98 42.83 -13.34
CA ALA A 777 -65.68 42.63 -12.70
C ALA A 777 -65.05 44.00 -12.37
N VAL A 778 -64.79 44.27 -11.10
CA VAL A 778 -64.10 45.49 -10.67
C VAL A 778 -62.73 45.57 -11.38
N PRO A 779 -62.45 46.61 -12.19
CA PRO A 779 -61.19 46.70 -12.92
C PRO A 779 -60.03 46.95 -11.95
N MET A 780 -58.85 46.41 -12.26
CA MET A 780 -57.62 46.70 -11.51
C MET A 780 -57.35 48.21 -11.55
N ALA A 781 -57.28 48.83 -10.37
CA ALA A 781 -57.06 50.26 -10.24
C ALA A 781 -55.69 50.55 -9.59
N ILE A 782 -55.04 51.62 -10.05
CA ILE A 782 -53.84 52.15 -9.40
C ILE A 782 -54.33 53.10 -8.32
N ALA A 783 -53.97 52.84 -7.06
CA ALA A 783 -54.31 53.75 -5.97
C ALA A 783 -53.57 55.08 -6.18
N PRO A 784 -54.24 56.24 -6.07
CA PRO A 784 -53.58 57.53 -6.15
C PRO A 784 -52.56 57.63 -5.02
N GLN A 785 -51.31 57.93 -5.37
CA GLN A 785 -50.21 58.12 -4.41
C GLN A 785 -50.05 59.61 -4.15
N THR A 786 -49.82 59.98 -2.89
CA THR A 786 -49.43 61.35 -2.52
C THR A 786 -47.99 61.62 -2.99
N GLU A 787 -47.65 62.89 -3.24
CA GLU A 787 -46.32 63.27 -3.73
C GLU A 787 -45.19 62.81 -2.79
N ASP A 788 -45.44 62.80 -1.48
CA ASP A 788 -44.49 62.35 -0.46
C ASP A 788 -44.17 60.84 -0.59
N GLU A 789 -45.17 60.01 -0.88
CA GLU A 789 -44.99 58.57 -1.08
C GLU A 789 -44.18 58.27 -2.36
N ILE A 790 -44.37 59.08 -3.40
CA ILE A 790 -43.60 58.98 -4.66
C ILE A 790 -42.14 59.34 -4.41
N GLN A 791 -41.86 60.41 -3.64
CA GLN A 791 -40.51 60.81 -3.29
C GLN A 791 -39.79 59.76 -2.44
N GLU A 792 -40.48 59.15 -1.47
CA GLU A 792 -39.91 58.11 -0.61
C GLU A 792 -39.56 56.84 -1.39
N GLY A 793 -40.40 56.46 -2.35
CA GLY A 793 -40.13 55.39 -3.31
C GLY A 793 -38.89 55.65 -4.19
N GLN A 794 -38.70 56.89 -4.65
CA GLN A 794 -37.51 57.25 -5.43
C GLN A 794 -36.23 57.26 -4.59
N LEU A 795 -36.30 57.75 -3.34
CA LEU A 795 -35.19 57.78 -2.39
C LEU A 795 -34.68 56.39 -2.02
N THR A 796 -35.59 55.44 -1.80
CA THR A 796 -35.23 54.04 -1.49
C THR A 796 -34.51 53.35 -2.65
N VAL A 797 -34.94 53.61 -3.90
CA VAL A 797 -34.25 53.11 -5.10
C VAL A 797 -32.85 53.75 -5.25
N ARG A 798 -32.71 55.05 -4.98
CA ARG A 798 -31.43 55.77 -5.07
C ARG A 798 -30.39 55.25 -4.07
N LYS A 799 -30.78 55.04 -2.80
CA LYS A 799 -29.93 54.42 -1.76
C LYS A 799 -29.42 53.03 -2.16
N LEU A 800 -30.26 52.26 -2.87
CA LEU A 800 -29.88 50.94 -3.36
C LEU A 800 -28.85 50.97 -4.51
N LEU A 801 -28.91 51.99 -5.36
CA LEU A 801 -27.92 52.20 -6.42
C LEU A 801 -26.57 52.68 -5.85
N GLU A 802 -26.58 53.55 -4.84
CA GLU A 802 -25.35 53.99 -4.16
C GLU A 802 -24.64 52.84 -3.43
N ALA A 803 -25.40 51.93 -2.81
CA ALA A 803 -24.83 50.72 -2.19
C ALA A 803 -24.11 49.81 -3.20
N LYS A 804 -24.52 49.82 -4.48
CA LYS A 804 -23.84 49.08 -5.56
C LYS A 804 -22.53 49.73 -6.00
N GLY A 805 -22.38 51.05 -5.89
CA GLY A 805 -21.19 51.80 -6.34
C GLY A 805 -19.93 51.62 -5.48
N LYS A 806 -20.05 51.09 -4.25
CA LYS A 806 -18.93 50.98 -3.28
C LYS A 806 -18.07 49.72 -3.39
N ILE A 807 -18.26 48.85 -4.39
CA ILE A 807 -17.38 47.69 -4.62
C ILE A 807 -16.08 48.17 -5.30
N LYS A 808 -15.11 48.62 -4.50
CA LYS A 808 -13.79 49.12 -4.94
C LYS A 808 -13.02 48.07 -5.76
N LYS A 809 -12.44 48.51 -6.88
CA LYS A 809 -11.37 47.79 -7.61
C LYS A 809 -10.23 47.45 -6.65
N ARG A 810 -9.83 46.17 -6.60
CA ARG A 810 -8.72 45.66 -5.76
C ARG A 810 -7.37 46.22 -6.23
N ASN A 811 -6.83 47.21 -5.52
CA ASN A 811 -5.42 47.58 -5.64
C ASN A 811 -4.58 46.58 -4.82
N ARG A 812 -3.53 46.00 -5.43
CA ARG A 812 -2.56 45.14 -4.74
C ARG A 812 -1.63 46.01 -3.90
N GLU A 813 -1.50 45.73 -2.61
CA GLU A 813 -0.48 46.32 -1.74
C GLU A 813 0.93 45.94 -2.25
N LYS A 814 1.85 46.92 -2.33
CA LYS A 814 3.25 46.72 -2.76
C LYS A 814 4.14 46.68 -1.51
N LEU A 815 5.01 45.66 -1.40
CA LEU A 815 6.02 45.56 -0.32
C LEU A 815 7.04 46.71 -0.37
N SER A 816 7.56 47.11 0.79
CA SER A 816 8.59 48.16 0.92
C SER A 816 9.92 47.72 0.28
N PRO A 817 10.77 48.61 -0.24
CA PRO A 817 12.03 48.23 -0.89
C PRO A 817 12.99 47.38 -0.03
N LEU A 818 13.00 47.59 1.29
CA LEU A 818 13.80 46.83 2.24
C LEU A 818 13.29 45.39 2.47
N GLU A 819 12.00 45.15 2.19
CA GLU A 819 11.32 43.86 2.29
C GLU A 819 11.26 43.11 0.95
N ARG A 820 11.98 43.59 -0.07
CA ARG A 820 12.05 42.94 -1.39
C ARG A 820 13.29 42.06 -1.46
N GLY A 821 13.14 40.90 -2.10
CA GLY A 821 14.26 40.02 -2.42
C GLY A 821 14.74 40.17 -3.87
N PHE A 822 15.04 39.04 -4.52
CA PHE A 822 15.64 38.94 -5.86
C PHE A 822 14.85 39.60 -7.00
N SER A 823 13.53 39.75 -6.87
CA SER A 823 12.71 40.32 -7.95
C SER A 823 11.51 41.11 -7.43
N GLY A 824 11.50 42.42 -7.72
CA GLY A 824 10.32 43.28 -7.63
C GLY A 824 9.60 43.21 -6.28
N SER A 825 8.25 43.21 -6.31
CA SER A 825 7.39 43.30 -5.12
C SER A 825 7.24 41.98 -4.33
N GLN A 826 8.21 41.06 -4.39
CA GLN A 826 8.14 39.74 -3.74
C GLN A 826 9.23 39.55 -2.68
N LEU A 827 8.90 38.80 -1.64
CA LEU A 827 9.76 38.40 -0.51
C LEU A 827 10.86 37.39 -0.89
N VAL A 828 10.86 36.89 -2.13
CA VAL A 828 11.72 35.80 -2.60
C VAL A 828 13.19 36.24 -2.61
N GLY A 829 14.05 35.62 -1.80
CA GLY A 829 15.47 35.93 -1.67
C GLY A 829 15.82 36.76 -0.43
N GLN A 830 14.83 37.16 0.37
CA GLN A 830 15.05 37.86 1.63
C GLN A 830 15.37 36.87 2.77
N LYS A 831 16.19 37.32 3.73
CA LYS A 831 16.50 36.63 4.98
C LYS A 831 15.31 36.72 5.94
N LEU A 832 14.78 35.58 6.39
CA LEU A 832 13.55 35.50 7.21
C LEU A 832 13.81 35.25 8.71
N GLY A 833 15.07 35.02 9.11
CA GLY A 833 15.44 34.69 10.49
C GLY A 833 15.43 33.18 10.79
N PRO A 834 15.60 32.75 12.05
CA PRO A 834 15.57 31.34 12.43
C PRO A 834 14.15 30.75 12.34
N PRO A 835 14.02 29.42 12.12
CA PRO A 835 12.73 28.74 12.18
C PRO A 835 12.20 28.70 13.62
N ALA A 836 10.89 28.51 13.78
CA ALA A 836 10.28 28.33 15.10
C ALA A 836 10.86 27.08 15.81
N SER A 837 11.00 27.14 17.13
CA SER A 837 11.46 26.02 17.96
C SER A 837 10.56 24.79 17.79
N ILE A 838 11.16 23.60 17.72
CA ILE A 838 10.46 22.32 17.57
C ILE A 838 10.92 21.39 18.69
N ASP A 839 9.98 20.76 19.39
CA ASP A 839 10.25 19.71 20.38
C ASP A 839 11.29 20.09 21.45
N GLY A 840 11.29 21.35 21.89
CA GLY A 840 12.22 21.87 22.93
C GLY A 840 13.61 22.27 22.41
N THR A 841 13.90 22.12 21.11
CA THR A 841 15.15 22.58 20.49
C THR A 841 15.00 23.99 19.91
N THR A 842 15.94 24.88 20.24
CA THR A 842 16.03 26.24 19.65
C THR A 842 16.97 26.25 18.45
N PHE A 843 16.66 27.06 17.46
CA PHE A 843 17.40 27.16 16.19
C PHE A 843 18.06 28.53 16.04
N ASP A 844 18.64 29.07 17.12
CA ASP A 844 19.11 30.46 17.18
C ASP A 844 20.25 30.74 16.18
N ASP A 845 21.07 29.73 15.90
CA ASP A 845 22.17 29.80 14.92
C ASP A 845 21.71 29.62 13.45
N PHE A 846 20.42 29.32 13.21
CA PHE A 846 19.92 29.03 11.87
C PHE A 846 19.44 30.26 11.14
N GLN A 847 19.68 30.26 9.84
CA GLN A 847 19.16 31.26 8.91
C GLN A 847 18.26 30.61 7.89
N THR A 848 17.15 31.28 7.57
CA THR A 848 16.19 30.79 6.59
C THR A 848 15.99 31.79 5.45
N TYR A 849 15.87 31.26 4.23
CA TYR A 849 15.66 32.03 3.02
C TYR A 849 14.51 31.45 2.19
N CYS A 850 13.66 32.34 1.67
CA CYS A 850 12.60 31.95 0.74
C CYS A 850 13.12 31.94 -0.71
N LEU A 851 13.18 30.77 -1.34
CA LEU A 851 13.76 30.61 -2.69
C LEU A 851 12.74 30.78 -3.82
N GLU A 852 11.47 30.42 -3.58
CA GLU A 852 10.38 30.58 -4.55
C GLU A 852 9.02 30.66 -3.84
N VAL A 853 8.16 31.59 -4.24
CA VAL A 853 6.72 31.56 -3.94
C VAL A 853 5.95 31.55 -5.24
N LYS A 854 5.19 30.50 -5.51
CA LYS A 854 4.35 30.39 -6.72
C LYS A 854 2.96 29.87 -6.43
N ARG A 855 2.04 30.19 -7.32
CA ARG A 855 0.70 29.59 -7.34
C ARG A 855 0.78 28.28 -8.11
N THR A 856 0.44 27.17 -7.46
CA THR A 856 0.32 25.86 -8.08
C THR A 856 -1.14 25.47 -8.27
N CYS A 857 -1.40 24.53 -9.18
CA CYS A 857 -2.71 23.89 -9.28
C CYS A 857 -2.57 22.38 -9.44
N ILE A 858 -3.49 21.62 -8.84
CA ILE A 858 -3.56 20.16 -8.95
C ILE A 858 -4.95 19.78 -9.45
N MET A 859 -5.00 18.83 -10.39
CA MET A 859 -6.28 18.24 -10.84
C MET A 859 -6.68 17.15 -9.85
N THR A 860 -7.85 17.29 -9.25
CA THR A 860 -8.39 16.34 -8.28
C THR A 860 -9.62 15.66 -8.86
N ARG A 861 -9.78 14.35 -8.60
CA ARG A 861 -10.92 13.54 -9.09
C ARG A 861 -12.27 14.18 -8.71
N MET A 862 -12.37 14.71 -7.50
CA MET A 862 -13.61 15.28 -6.94
C MET A 862 -13.82 16.78 -7.24
N PHE A 863 -12.77 17.58 -7.27
CA PHE A 863 -12.90 19.05 -7.30
C PHE A 863 -12.37 19.71 -8.57
N GLY A 864 -11.85 18.94 -9.52
CA GLY A 864 -11.17 19.48 -10.70
C GLY A 864 -9.89 20.22 -10.32
N ARG A 865 -9.59 21.32 -11.01
CA ARG A 865 -8.35 22.10 -10.83
C ARG A 865 -8.43 22.97 -9.57
N VAL A 866 -7.73 22.57 -8.51
CA VAL A 866 -7.63 23.31 -7.23
C VAL A 866 -6.34 24.14 -7.23
N HIS A 867 -6.42 25.40 -6.81
CA HIS A 867 -5.26 26.29 -6.70
C HIS A 867 -4.74 26.39 -5.27
N THR A 868 -3.42 26.38 -5.12
CA THR A 868 -2.70 26.51 -3.86
C THR A 868 -1.53 27.48 -4.01
N MET A 869 -1.09 28.07 -2.91
CA MET A 869 0.19 28.77 -2.83
C MET A 869 1.25 27.77 -2.35
N SER A 870 2.37 27.68 -3.06
CA SER A 870 3.53 26.88 -2.65
C SER A 870 4.73 27.79 -2.38
N ALA A 871 5.41 27.58 -1.26
CA ALA A 871 6.65 28.26 -0.91
C ALA A 871 7.79 27.24 -0.76
N LEU A 872 8.90 27.46 -1.46
CA LEU A 872 10.14 26.69 -1.34
C LEU A 872 11.11 27.46 -0.43
N ILE A 873 11.55 26.81 0.65
CA ILE A 873 12.39 27.42 1.68
C ILE A 873 13.59 26.52 1.96
N VAL A 874 14.73 27.16 2.26
CA VAL A 874 15.95 26.53 2.77
C VAL A 874 16.32 27.14 4.12
N THR A 875 16.82 26.31 5.03
CA THR A 875 17.17 26.63 6.42
C THR A 875 18.50 25.97 6.78
N GLY A 876 19.37 26.62 7.55
CA GLY A 876 20.67 26.02 7.92
C GLY A 876 21.56 26.95 8.74
N ASN A 877 22.63 26.38 9.30
CA ASN A 877 23.46 27.01 10.33
C ASN A 877 24.81 27.56 9.84
N GLY A 878 25.10 27.49 8.54
CA GLY A 878 26.37 27.92 7.96
C GLY A 878 27.58 27.04 8.31
N LYS A 879 27.37 25.87 8.94
CA LYS A 879 28.41 24.91 9.35
C LYS A 879 28.15 23.51 8.77
N GLY A 880 27.63 23.44 7.54
CA GLY A 880 27.32 22.20 6.83
C GLY A 880 25.93 21.64 7.10
N LEU A 881 25.19 22.09 8.12
CA LEU A 881 23.87 21.55 8.45
C LEU A 881 22.74 22.41 7.86
N ALA A 882 21.97 21.83 6.96
CA ALA A 882 20.90 22.53 6.25
C ALA A 882 19.72 21.61 5.90
N GLY A 883 18.57 22.20 5.60
CA GLY A 883 17.35 21.52 5.21
C GLY A 883 16.53 22.38 4.26
N TYR A 884 15.72 21.75 3.41
CA TYR A 884 14.81 22.48 2.53
C TYR A 884 13.48 21.76 2.40
N ALA A 885 12.41 22.52 2.19
CA ALA A 885 11.08 21.97 2.03
C ALA A 885 10.16 22.87 1.20
N VAL A 886 9.06 22.28 0.73
CA VAL A 886 7.97 22.99 0.06
C VAL A 886 6.73 22.92 0.92
N GLY A 887 6.29 24.08 1.43
CA GLY A 887 5.02 24.24 2.13
C GLY A 887 3.93 24.62 1.14
N LYS A 888 2.71 24.12 1.36
CA LYS A 888 1.55 24.39 0.50
C LYS A 888 0.36 24.83 1.35
N ALA A 889 -0.25 25.95 0.97
CA ALA A 889 -1.45 26.46 1.63
C ALA A 889 -2.54 26.83 0.62
N PRO A 890 -3.80 27.04 1.07
CA PRO A 890 -4.86 27.58 0.23
C PRO A 890 -4.48 28.93 -0.41
N ILE A 891 -5.14 29.23 -1.54
CA ILE A 891 -4.92 30.49 -2.25
C ILE A 891 -5.14 31.71 -1.32
N HIS A 892 -4.27 32.73 -1.43
CA HIS A 892 -4.19 33.92 -0.55
C HIS A 892 -3.54 33.74 0.83
N ARG A 893 -3.14 32.52 1.24
CA ARG A 893 -2.39 32.31 2.49
C ARG A 893 -0.90 32.04 2.23
N THR A 894 -0.17 33.04 1.74
CA THR A 894 1.26 32.91 1.41
C THR A 894 2.14 32.74 2.64
N THR A 895 1.88 33.49 3.71
CA THR A 895 2.63 33.42 4.97
C THR A 895 2.52 32.06 5.63
N THR A 896 1.34 31.45 5.63
CA THR A 896 1.17 30.10 6.18
C THR A 896 1.92 29.05 5.37
N ALA A 897 1.98 29.19 4.03
CA ALA A 897 2.79 28.30 3.19
C ALA A 897 4.29 28.43 3.53
N ILE A 898 4.75 29.65 3.83
CA ILE A 898 6.13 29.92 4.24
C ILE A 898 6.42 29.28 5.60
N VAL A 899 5.62 29.55 6.63
CA VAL A 899 5.82 28.99 7.98
C VAL A 899 5.79 27.46 7.97
N GLN A 900 4.84 26.87 7.23
CA GLN A 900 4.79 25.41 7.05
C GLN A 900 6.05 24.88 6.37
N ALA A 901 6.55 25.57 5.34
CA ALA A 901 7.80 25.18 4.68
C ALA A 901 9.01 25.30 5.64
N MET A 902 9.09 26.36 6.46
CA MET A 902 10.15 26.53 7.47
C MET A 902 10.14 25.38 8.48
N GLY A 903 8.96 25.07 9.07
CA GLY A 903 8.83 23.97 10.03
C GLY A 903 9.07 22.59 9.44
N MET A 904 8.84 22.40 8.13
CA MET A 904 9.19 21.14 7.45
C MET A 904 10.68 21.06 7.12
N ALA A 905 11.32 22.18 6.78
CA ALA A 905 12.74 22.22 6.45
C ALA A 905 13.63 21.99 7.69
N SER A 906 13.25 22.54 8.84
CA SER A 906 13.94 22.30 10.12
C SER A 906 13.79 20.86 10.63
N LYS A 907 12.75 20.13 10.21
CA LYS A 907 12.62 18.69 10.47
C LYS A 907 13.45 17.81 9.51
N LYS A 908 13.88 18.37 8.37
CA LYS A 908 14.56 17.64 7.29
C LYS A 908 15.97 18.19 7.09
N LEU A 909 16.73 18.23 8.17
CA LEU A 909 18.12 18.66 8.17
C LEU A 909 19.01 17.51 7.70
N PHE A 910 20.00 17.82 6.88
CA PHE A 910 21.08 16.95 6.46
C PHE A 910 22.41 17.68 6.68
N PHE A 911 23.46 16.90 6.87
CA PHE A 911 24.81 17.41 7.06
C PHE A 911 25.62 17.22 5.78
N VAL A 912 26.28 18.27 5.33
CA VAL A 912 27.21 18.27 4.20
C VAL A 912 28.60 18.55 4.74
N ASP A 913 29.51 17.61 4.52
CA ASP A 913 30.91 17.78 4.88
C ASP A 913 31.61 18.71 3.88
N LEU A 914 32.38 19.66 4.39
CA LEU A 914 33.01 20.73 3.60
C LEU A 914 34.52 20.65 3.75
N LEU A 915 35.22 20.56 2.61
CA LEU A 915 36.68 20.66 2.56
C LEU A 915 37.11 22.03 3.10
N ASP A 916 37.99 22.02 4.10
CA ASP A 916 38.44 23.16 4.91
C ASP A 916 37.29 24.03 5.50
N GLY A 917 36.09 23.47 5.65
CA GLY A 917 34.91 24.23 6.05
C GLY A 917 34.50 25.33 5.07
N ARG A 918 34.91 25.23 3.78
CA ARG A 918 34.69 26.30 2.77
C ARG A 918 34.19 25.84 1.40
N THR A 919 34.60 24.67 0.91
CA THR A 919 34.32 24.22 -0.48
C THR A 919 33.94 22.73 -0.52
N ILE A 920 33.51 22.26 -1.69
CA ILE A 920 33.25 20.84 -2.00
C ILE A 920 34.56 20.05 -2.22
N TYR A 921 34.53 18.74 -2.01
CA TYR A 921 35.69 17.83 -2.13
C TYR A 921 36.12 17.54 -3.57
N HIS A 922 35.16 17.30 -4.47
CA HIS A 922 35.41 17.03 -5.89
C HIS A 922 34.29 17.62 -6.76
N ASP A 923 34.56 17.77 -8.06
CA ASP A 923 33.56 18.21 -9.03
C ASP A 923 32.42 17.18 -9.14
N PHE A 924 31.18 17.64 -9.32
CA PHE A 924 30.04 16.72 -9.45
C PHE A 924 29.00 17.18 -10.47
N TYR A 925 28.32 16.18 -11.03
CA TYR A 925 27.16 16.32 -11.87
C TYR A 925 25.91 15.83 -11.13
N ALA A 926 24.83 16.60 -11.20
CA ALA A 926 23.53 16.17 -10.72
C ALA A 926 22.41 16.63 -11.65
N GLU A 927 21.43 15.75 -11.86
CA GLU A 927 20.28 16.01 -12.71
C GLU A 927 18.99 15.72 -11.94
N CYS A 928 18.07 16.67 -12.00
CA CYS A 928 16.70 16.47 -11.52
C CYS A 928 15.74 16.96 -12.62
N ARG A 929 14.93 16.02 -13.13
CA ARG A 929 14.07 16.25 -14.30
C ARG A 929 14.92 16.75 -15.47
N ASN A 930 14.58 17.90 -16.05
CA ASN A 930 15.33 18.52 -17.16
C ASN A 930 16.32 19.59 -16.68
N THR A 931 16.65 19.66 -15.38
CA THR A 931 17.61 20.63 -14.83
C THR A 931 18.89 19.89 -14.48
N ARG A 932 20.00 20.34 -15.07
CA ARG A 932 21.33 19.75 -14.90
C ARG A 932 22.22 20.75 -14.18
N VAL A 933 22.98 20.28 -13.21
CA VAL A 933 23.85 21.10 -12.38
C VAL A 933 25.25 20.52 -12.44
N PHE A 934 26.21 21.36 -12.80
CA PHE A 934 27.63 21.06 -12.85
C PHE A 934 28.30 21.96 -11.82
N ALA A 935 28.81 21.37 -10.74
CA ALA A 935 29.48 22.07 -9.67
C ALA A 935 30.98 21.82 -9.75
N GLN A 936 31.76 22.90 -9.67
CA GLN A 936 33.21 22.90 -9.76
C GLN A 936 33.83 23.46 -8.49
N ARG A 937 34.82 22.74 -7.95
CA ARG A 937 35.64 23.19 -6.82
C ARG A 937 36.48 24.39 -7.25
N ARG A 938 36.66 25.36 -6.34
CA ARG A 938 37.44 26.58 -6.63
C ARG A 938 38.41 26.92 -5.49
N PRO A 939 39.56 27.55 -5.82
CA PRO A 939 40.57 27.92 -4.83
C PRO A 939 40.05 28.98 -3.86
N HIS A 940 40.78 29.18 -2.76
CA HIS A 940 40.39 30.11 -1.71
C HIS A 940 40.28 31.55 -2.24
N GLY A 941 39.18 32.23 -1.90
CA GLY A 941 38.93 33.62 -2.28
C GLY A 941 38.27 33.80 -3.65
N PHE A 942 37.85 32.70 -4.31
CA PHE A 942 37.13 32.77 -5.58
C PHE A 942 35.68 33.27 -5.41
N GLY A 943 35.04 32.93 -4.29
CA GLY A 943 33.66 33.31 -4.01
C GLY A 943 32.59 32.45 -4.70
N LEU A 944 31.32 32.88 -4.57
CA LEU A 944 30.14 32.14 -5.05
C LEU A 944 29.70 32.57 -6.45
N VAL A 945 30.09 31.80 -7.47
CA VAL A 945 29.67 32.03 -8.86
C VAL A 945 28.65 30.98 -9.26
N CYS A 946 27.38 31.22 -8.93
CA CYS A 946 26.28 30.31 -9.23
C CYS A 946 24.95 31.06 -9.42
N HIS A 947 23.89 30.34 -9.76
CA HIS A 947 22.55 30.93 -9.88
C HIS A 947 22.11 31.57 -8.54
N PRO A 948 21.41 32.74 -8.50
CA PRO A 948 21.16 33.48 -7.24
C PRO A 948 20.47 32.66 -6.13
N ARG A 949 19.63 31.68 -6.50
CA ARG A 949 18.99 30.79 -5.53
C ARG A 949 19.98 29.78 -4.93
N LEU A 950 20.95 29.33 -5.71
CA LEU A 950 22.04 28.47 -5.24
C LEU A 950 23.03 29.25 -4.37
N GLN A 951 23.24 30.55 -4.64
CA GLN A 951 24.07 31.40 -3.78
C GLN A 951 23.53 31.41 -2.34
N ARG A 952 22.21 31.60 -2.14
CA ARG A 952 21.59 31.54 -0.80
C ARG A 952 21.65 30.16 -0.17
N ILE A 953 21.58 29.11 -0.98
CA ILE A 953 21.79 27.74 -0.48
C ILE A 953 23.22 27.58 0.02
N CYS A 954 24.22 28.04 -0.74
CA CYS A 954 25.62 27.98 -0.35
C CYS A 954 25.88 28.79 0.93
N GLU A 955 25.30 29.99 1.06
CA GLU A 955 25.37 30.82 2.27
C GLU A 955 24.80 30.11 3.50
N VAL A 956 23.66 29.43 3.35
CA VAL A 956 22.98 28.71 4.44
C VAL A 956 23.74 27.44 4.86
N ILE A 957 24.42 26.79 3.91
CA ILE A 957 25.26 25.61 4.19
C ILE A 957 26.63 26.04 4.74
N GLY A 958 27.18 27.17 4.32
CA GLY A 958 28.54 27.62 4.67
C GLY A 958 29.58 27.44 3.57
N ILE A 959 29.15 27.16 2.33
CA ILE A 959 30.05 27.10 1.17
C ILE A 959 30.44 28.53 0.77
N LYS A 960 31.74 28.78 0.60
CA LYS A 960 32.32 30.09 0.28
C LYS A 960 32.85 30.17 -1.15
N ASP A 961 33.50 29.10 -1.62
CA ASP A 961 34.20 29.08 -2.92
C ASP A 961 33.62 27.95 -3.79
N ILE A 962 32.83 28.30 -4.82
CA ILE A 962 32.28 27.30 -5.75
C ILE A 962 31.85 27.96 -7.07
N TYR A 963 32.07 27.28 -8.18
CA TYR A 963 31.48 27.64 -9.47
C TYR A 963 30.41 26.62 -9.85
N VAL A 964 29.18 27.06 -10.08
CA VAL A 964 28.08 26.16 -10.45
C VAL A 964 27.41 26.63 -11.72
N LYS A 965 27.43 25.76 -12.72
CA LYS A 965 26.74 25.96 -13.98
C LYS A 965 25.46 25.15 -14.03
N VAL A 966 24.37 25.80 -14.43
CA VAL A 966 23.05 25.18 -14.55
C VAL A 966 22.65 25.12 -16.03
N GLU A 967 22.23 23.95 -16.48
CA GLU A 967 21.74 23.71 -17.84
C GLU A 967 20.30 23.16 -17.83
N GLY A 968 19.61 23.31 -18.95
CA GLY A 968 18.23 22.86 -19.12
C GLY A 968 17.19 23.81 -18.52
N ALA A 969 16.26 23.30 -17.71
CA ALA A 969 15.11 24.05 -17.19
C ALA A 969 15.46 24.97 -16.00
N THR A 970 16.21 26.05 -16.26
CA THR A 970 16.76 26.98 -15.24
C THR A 970 15.72 27.69 -14.37
N LYS A 971 14.45 27.76 -14.80
CA LYS A 971 13.34 28.38 -14.04
C LYS A 971 12.62 27.43 -13.10
N ASN A 972 12.92 26.12 -13.15
CA ASN A 972 12.32 25.16 -12.23
C ASN A 972 13.14 25.07 -10.94
N TYR A 973 12.90 26.02 -10.02
CA TYR A 973 13.74 26.15 -8.83
C TYR A 973 13.68 24.93 -7.91
N LEU A 974 12.55 24.23 -7.80
CA LEU A 974 12.47 22.99 -7.02
C LEU A 974 13.40 21.89 -7.56
N ALA A 975 13.44 21.71 -8.88
CA ALA A 975 14.33 20.73 -9.50
C ALA A 975 15.79 21.19 -9.41
N LEU A 976 16.04 22.50 -9.56
CA LEU A 976 17.36 23.09 -9.38
C LEU A 976 17.92 22.84 -7.97
N THR A 977 17.12 23.13 -6.94
CA THR A 977 17.53 22.92 -5.55
C THR A 977 17.72 21.44 -5.26
N HIS A 978 16.80 20.59 -5.70
CA HIS A 978 16.93 19.16 -5.48
C HIS A 978 18.16 18.57 -6.18
N ALA A 979 18.42 18.93 -7.45
CA ALA A 979 19.61 18.47 -8.16
C ALA A 979 20.89 18.88 -7.42
N PHE A 980 21.00 20.16 -7.04
CA PHE A 980 22.18 20.64 -6.34
C PHE A 980 22.38 19.97 -4.98
N MET A 981 21.32 19.83 -4.17
CA MET A 981 21.40 19.17 -2.87
C MET A 981 21.72 17.67 -2.99
N THR A 982 21.13 16.96 -3.95
CA THR A 982 21.47 15.55 -4.21
C THR A 982 22.94 15.39 -4.59
N GLY A 983 23.48 16.30 -5.41
CA GLY A 983 24.90 16.29 -5.75
C GLY A 983 25.81 16.50 -4.55
N LEU A 984 25.46 17.41 -3.63
CA LEU A 984 26.20 17.63 -2.40
C LEU A 984 26.16 16.44 -1.44
N ILE A 985 25.01 15.77 -1.31
CA ILE A 985 24.85 14.59 -0.44
C ILE A 985 25.59 13.36 -0.99
N ASN A 986 25.64 13.22 -2.32
CA ASN A 986 26.31 12.10 -2.97
C ASN A 986 27.83 12.28 -3.12
N MET A 987 28.36 13.43 -2.68
CA MET A 987 29.78 13.71 -2.74
C MET A 987 30.55 12.80 -1.77
N GLU A 988 31.65 12.23 -2.23
CA GLU A 988 32.53 11.39 -1.42
C GLU A 988 33.66 12.25 -0.82
N THR A 989 34.08 11.94 0.40
CA THR A 989 35.30 12.54 0.97
C THR A 989 36.53 11.96 0.26
N HIS A 990 37.67 12.65 0.33
CA HIS A 990 38.92 12.14 -0.26
C HIS A 990 39.31 10.75 0.27
N GLN A 991 39.02 10.48 1.55
CA GLN A 991 39.23 9.18 2.16
C GLN A 991 38.33 8.08 1.58
N GLN A 992 37.02 8.35 1.50
CA GLN A 992 36.06 7.40 0.92
C GLN A 992 36.37 7.12 -0.56
N LEU A 993 36.81 8.14 -1.28
CA LEU A 993 37.22 8.01 -2.68
C LEU A 993 38.47 7.13 -2.82
N ALA A 994 39.47 7.35 -1.98
CA ALA A 994 40.70 6.55 -1.93
C ALA A 994 40.39 5.06 -1.65
N GLU A 995 39.52 4.79 -0.67
CA GLU A 995 39.08 3.42 -0.32
C GLU A 995 38.31 2.74 -1.45
N ARG A 996 37.37 3.45 -2.08
CA ARG A 996 36.59 2.90 -3.19
C ARG A 996 37.49 2.52 -4.36
N LYS A 997 38.41 3.42 -4.73
CA LYS A 997 39.30 3.24 -5.89
C LYS A 997 40.50 2.34 -5.60
N GLY A 998 40.95 2.24 -4.35
CA GLY A 998 42.20 1.57 -3.99
C GLY A 998 43.42 2.34 -4.49
N LEU A 999 43.36 3.69 -4.47
CA LEU A 999 44.38 4.59 -5.01
C LEU A 999 44.65 5.75 -4.04
N HIS A 1000 45.86 6.31 -4.09
CA HIS A 1000 46.18 7.54 -3.36
C HIS A 1000 45.52 8.75 -4.02
N VAL A 1001 44.91 9.62 -3.21
CA VAL A 1001 44.45 10.93 -3.66
C VAL A 1001 45.58 11.93 -3.45
N VAL A 1002 46.02 12.57 -4.53
CA VAL A 1002 47.19 13.46 -4.54
C VAL A 1002 46.74 14.88 -4.89
N GLU A 1003 47.18 15.86 -4.09
CA GLU A 1003 47.00 17.28 -4.37
C GLU A 1003 48.31 17.88 -4.90
N MET A 1004 48.20 18.69 -5.95
CA MET A 1004 49.31 19.43 -6.56
C MET A 1004 49.07 20.93 -6.38
N SER A 1005 49.56 21.47 -5.26
CA SER A 1005 49.35 22.87 -4.91
C SER A 1005 50.40 23.81 -5.54
N PRO A 1006 49.99 24.98 -6.09
CA PRO A 1006 50.94 26.00 -6.56
C PRO A 1006 51.89 26.48 -5.46
N ALA A 1007 51.45 26.47 -4.19
CA ALA A 1007 52.26 26.87 -3.04
C ALA A 1007 53.45 25.93 -2.79
N ARG A 1008 53.39 24.70 -3.30
CA ARG A 1008 54.45 23.69 -3.21
C ARG A 1008 55.14 23.46 -4.55
N HIS A 1009 55.10 24.44 -5.46
CA HIS A 1009 55.63 24.30 -6.82
C HIS A 1009 55.08 23.06 -7.55
N TYR A 1010 53.82 22.69 -7.28
CA TYR A 1010 53.14 21.51 -7.84
C TYR A 1010 53.79 20.16 -7.47
N LEU A 1011 54.58 20.09 -6.40
CA LEU A 1011 55.01 18.82 -5.85
C LEU A 1011 53.80 18.03 -5.31
N PRO A 1012 53.72 16.71 -5.58
CA PRO A 1012 52.59 15.88 -5.18
C PRO A 1012 52.56 15.68 -3.66
N GLU A 1013 51.42 15.98 -3.04
CA GLU A 1013 51.12 15.67 -1.64
C GLU A 1013 50.01 14.61 -1.56
N ILE A 1014 50.25 13.54 -0.80
CA ILE A 1014 49.22 12.52 -0.56
C ILE A 1014 48.24 13.07 0.47
N VAL A 1015 47.00 13.32 0.05
CA VAL A 1015 45.91 13.83 0.90
C VAL A 1015 45.17 12.70 1.59
N ALA A 1016 44.99 11.57 0.89
CA ALA A 1016 44.33 10.39 1.43
C ALA A 1016 44.92 9.10 0.86
N SER A 1017 44.98 8.06 1.69
CA SER A 1017 45.40 6.71 1.33
C SER A 1017 44.31 5.71 1.75
N PRO A 1018 44.09 4.63 0.98
CA PRO A 1018 43.13 3.61 1.37
C PRO A 1018 43.62 2.91 2.65
N ILE A 1019 42.73 2.78 3.64
CA ILE A 1019 43.05 2.12 4.93
C ILE A 1019 42.61 0.66 4.91
N THR A 1020 41.39 0.39 4.44
CA THR A 1020 40.76 -0.94 4.48
C THR A 1020 41.05 -1.79 3.24
N LYS A 1021 41.35 -1.15 2.11
CA LYS A 1021 41.53 -1.81 0.81
C LYS A 1021 42.98 -1.72 0.38
N ASP A 1022 43.49 -2.80 -0.21
CA ASP A 1022 44.85 -2.82 -0.74
C ASP A 1022 45.01 -1.84 -1.90
N ILE A 1023 46.21 -1.25 -2.00
CA ILE A 1023 46.57 -0.30 -3.05
C ILE A 1023 46.73 -1.05 -4.36
N LYS A 1024 46.04 -0.62 -5.41
CA LYS A 1024 46.14 -1.22 -6.75
C LYS A 1024 47.53 -1.01 -7.34
N THR A 1025 48.03 -2.05 -8.01
CA THR A 1025 49.28 -1.96 -8.79
C THR A 1025 49.00 -1.47 -10.22
N GLU A 1026 50.02 -0.98 -10.94
CA GLU A 1026 49.85 -0.38 -12.27
C GLU A 1026 49.20 -1.33 -13.30
N HIS A 1027 49.43 -2.64 -13.16
CA HIS A 1027 48.85 -3.67 -14.02
C HIS A 1027 47.35 -3.90 -13.80
N GLU A 1028 46.83 -3.50 -12.64
CA GLU A 1028 45.41 -3.62 -12.26
C GLU A 1028 44.60 -2.35 -12.58
N LEU A 1029 45.24 -1.33 -13.15
CA LEU A 1029 44.61 -0.05 -13.48
C LEU A 1029 44.03 -0.05 -14.89
N ASP A 1030 42.69 0.01 -14.94
CA ASP A 1030 41.97 0.27 -16.17
C ASP A 1030 42.22 1.71 -16.67
N ALA A 1031 42.12 1.93 -17.99
CA ALA A 1031 42.29 3.25 -18.59
C ALA A 1031 41.33 4.32 -18.02
N MET A 1032 40.16 3.90 -17.51
CA MET A 1032 39.18 4.78 -16.86
C MET A 1032 39.60 5.21 -15.43
N ASP A 1033 40.49 4.46 -14.78
CA ASP A 1033 41.01 4.79 -13.45
C ASP A 1033 42.17 5.81 -13.53
N ARG A 1034 42.66 6.13 -14.74
CA ARG A 1034 43.73 7.13 -14.99
C ARG A 1034 43.23 8.57 -15.18
N LEU A 1035 41.95 8.85 -14.89
CA LEU A 1035 41.33 10.18 -15.05
C LEU A 1035 41.68 11.10 -13.88
N ASN A 1036 41.86 12.40 -14.16
CA ASN A 1036 42.09 13.40 -13.12
C ASN A 1036 40.86 13.51 -12.19
N LEU A 1037 41.09 13.85 -10.92
CA LEU A 1037 40.02 14.08 -9.95
C LEU A 1037 39.01 15.15 -10.42
N ASP A 1038 39.50 16.14 -11.16
CA ASP A 1038 38.70 17.24 -11.73
C ASP A 1038 37.86 16.80 -12.96
N ASP A 1039 38.14 15.62 -13.54
CA ASP A 1039 37.37 15.01 -14.64
C ASP A 1039 36.23 14.10 -14.12
N PHE A 1040 36.06 13.99 -12.80
CA PHE A 1040 35.07 13.13 -12.14
C PHE A 1040 33.63 13.68 -12.21
N TYR A 1041 33.21 14.19 -13.37
CA TYR A 1041 31.81 14.55 -13.63
C TYR A 1041 30.97 13.30 -13.81
N GLY A 1042 30.58 12.64 -12.71
CA GLY A 1042 29.63 11.53 -12.63
C GLY A 1042 29.29 10.87 -13.97
N GLU A 1043 30.24 10.12 -14.55
CA GLU A 1043 30.21 9.45 -15.88
C GLU A 1043 30.75 10.23 -17.11
N GLY A 1044 31.68 11.18 -16.95
CA GLY A 1044 32.36 11.84 -18.09
C GLY A 1044 31.56 12.94 -18.80
N ARG A 1045 30.61 13.58 -18.08
CA ARG A 1045 29.72 14.61 -18.63
C ARG A 1045 30.27 16.02 -18.41
N TYR A 1046 30.61 16.73 -19.47
CA TYR A 1046 31.14 18.10 -19.35
C TYR A 1046 30.06 19.18 -19.51
N PRO A 1047 30.18 20.32 -18.81
CA PRO A 1047 29.31 21.47 -19.04
C PRO A 1047 29.49 22.01 -20.46
N LEU A 1048 28.40 22.24 -21.20
CA LEU A 1048 28.39 22.75 -22.57
C LEU A 1048 29.00 24.16 -22.67
N LYS A 1049 30.27 24.30 -23.04
CA LYS A 1049 30.88 25.61 -23.27
C LYS A 1049 30.32 26.22 -24.57
N LYS A 1050 29.25 27.02 -24.46
CA LYS A 1050 28.74 27.78 -25.60
C LYS A 1050 29.75 28.87 -25.95
N PRO A 1051 30.08 29.09 -27.24
CA PRO A 1051 30.83 30.27 -27.62
C PRO A 1051 30.04 31.51 -27.17
N LYS A 1052 30.75 32.52 -26.64
CA LYS A 1052 30.11 33.78 -26.28
C LYS A 1052 29.47 34.35 -27.56
N PRO A 1053 28.20 34.76 -27.54
CA PRO A 1053 27.60 35.39 -28.70
C PRO A 1053 28.44 36.62 -29.06
N LEU A 1054 28.83 36.71 -30.33
CA LEU A 1054 29.59 37.85 -30.81
C LEU A 1054 28.72 39.11 -30.63
N PRO A 1055 29.24 40.17 -29.99
CA PRO A 1055 28.47 41.40 -29.83
C PRO A 1055 28.12 41.99 -31.20
N PHE A 1056 26.99 42.69 -31.32
CA PHE A 1056 26.46 43.12 -32.63
C PHE A 1056 27.47 43.92 -33.48
N TYR A 1057 28.40 44.64 -32.86
CA TYR A 1057 29.42 45.43 -33.54
C TYR A 1057 30.52 44.60 -34.20
N THR A 1058 30.62 43.30 -33.96
CA THR A 1058 31.67 42.45 -34.58
C THR A 1058 31.57 42.39 -36.10
N TYR A 1059 30.36 42.63 -36.64
CA TYR A 1059 30.09 42.63 -38.07
C TYR A 1059 30.14 44.04 -38.69
N LEU A 1060 30.37 45.09 -37.89
CA LEU A 1060 30.51 46.45 -38.42
C LEU A 1060 31.86 46.58 -39.13
N GLU A 1061 31.85 47.24 -40.29
CA GLU A 1061 33.02 47.44 -41.14
C GLU A 1061 34.18 48.12 -40.40
N GLY A 1062 33.89 49.05 -39.47
CA GLY A 1062 34.89 49.69 -38.63
C GLY A 1062 35.55 48.76 -37.62
N HIS A 1063 34.80 47.81 -37.05
CA HIS A 1063 35.35 46.79 -36.15
C HIS A 1063 36.16 45.75 -36.92
N LEU A 1064 35.70 45.35 -38.10
CA LEU A 1064 36.43 44.46 -39.00
C LEU A 1064 37.77 45.08 -39.45
N LYS A 1065 37.78 46.37 -39.85
CA LYS A 1065 39.03 47.10 -40.15
C LYS A 1065 39.96 47.19 -38.94
N ALA A 1066 39.42 47.31 -37.72
CA ALA A 1066 40.23 47.32 -36.49
C ALA A 1066 40.79 45.94 -36.12
N GLU A 1067 40.02 44.85 -36.29
CA GLU A 1067 40.49 43.47 -36.17
C GLU A 1067 41.56 43.16 -37.23
N TRP A 1068 41.37 43.62 -38.48
CA TRP A 1068 42.35 43.50 -39.56
C TRP A 1068 43.69 44.14 -39.22
N ARG A 1069 43.69 45.33 -38.60
CA ARG A 1069 44.93 45.98 -38.11
C ARG A 1069 45.58 45.23 -36.95
N LYS A 1070 44.82 44.46 -36.18
CA LYS A 1070 45.32 43.64 -35.06
C LYS A 1070 45.78 42.24 -35.47
N HIS A 1071 45.39 41.80 -36.67
CA HIS A 1071 45.64 40.45 -37.17
C HIS A 1071 47.13 40.03 -37.18
N PRO A 1072 48.09 40.88 -37.58
CA PRO A 1072 49.52 40.55 -37.52
C PRO A 1072 50.04 40.27 -36.11
N TYR A 1073 49.30 40.72 -35.08
CA TYR A 1073 49.71 40.64 -33.67
C TYR A 1073 48.98 39.51 -32.90
N ARG A 1074 48.10 38.75 -33.56
CA ARG A 1074 47.30 37.69 -32.92
C ARG A 1074 48.20 36.48 -32.64
N SER A 1075 48.24 36.00 -31.40
CA SER A 1075 49.17 34.97 -30.86
C SER A 1075 50.64 35.36 -30.72
N HIS A 1076 50.98 36.62 -31.03
CA HIS A 1076 52.36 37.11 -30.99
C HIS A 1076 52.86 37.29 -29.54
N GLU A 1077 52.01 37.72 -28.60
CA GLU A 1077 52.40 37.78 -27.18
C GLU A 1077 52.67 36.39 -26.61
N ASP A 1078 51.76 35.42 -26.82
CA ASP A 1078 51.92 34.07 -26.27
C ASP A 1078 53.12 33.33 -26.90
N MET A 1079 53.32 33.46 -28.21
CA MET A 1079 54.48 32.85 -28.89
C MET A 1079 55.79 33.55 -28.50
N MET A 1080 55.77 34.87 -28.29
CA MET A 1080 56.94 35.63 -27.87
C MET A 1080 57.28 35.41 -26.39
N ILE A 1081 56.29 35.29 -25.51
CA ILE A 1081 56.49 34.88 -24.11
C ILE A 1081 57.16 33.49 -24.07
N ARG A 1082 56.74 32.58 -24.96
CA ARG A 1082 57.34 31.25 -25.09
C ARG A 1082 58.78 31.30 -25.64
N MET A 1083 59.01 32.04 -26.73
CA MET A 1083 60.36 32.20 -27.31
C MET A 1083 61.33 32.99 -26.42
N LEU A 1084 60.83 33.87 -25.54
CA LEU A 1084 61.60 34.55 -24.49
C LEU A 1084 61.88 33.62 -23.30
N ALA A 1085 60.95 32.74 -22.93
CA ALA A 1085 61.18 31.72 -21.92
C ALA A 1085 62.20 30.66 -22.38
N ASP A 1086 62.26 30.42 -23.70
CA ASP A 1086 63.17 29.47 -24.35
C ASP A 1086 64.50 30.13 -24.81
N ASP A 1087 64.75 31.41 -24.52
CA ASP A 1087 65.96 32.21 -24.85
C ASP A 1087 66.37 32.25 -26.35
N VAL A 1088 65.44 32.01 -27.27
CA VAL A 1088 65.73 31.89 -28.71
C VAL A 1088 65.97 33.24 -29.39
N VAL A 1089 65.52 34.38 -28.82
CA VAL A 1089 65.61 35.71 -29.44
C VAL A 1089 66.04 36.80 -28.44
N PRO A 1090 67.03 37.66 -28.75
CA PRO A 1090 67.42 38.78 -27.87
C PRO A 1090 66.39 39.91 -27.88
N ARG A 1091 66.31 40.69 -26.80
CA ARG A 1091 65.28 41.72 -26.58
C ARG A 1091 65.31 42.82 -27.67
N TRP A 1092 64.35 42.79 -28.59
CA TRP A 1092 64.29 43.72 -29.73
C TRP A 1092 64.17 45.19 -29.31
N THR A 1093 64.91 46.08 -29.97
CA THR A 1093 64.66 47.53 -29.95
C THR A 1093 63.38 47.87 -30.73
N ARG A 1094 62.75 49.00 -30.39
CA ARG A 1094 61.47 49.43 -30.99
C ARG A 1094 61.52 49.56 -32.52
N THR A 1095 62.69 49.91 -33.06
CA THR A 1095 62.94 50.05 -34.51
C THR A 1095 63.01 48.70 -35.21
N ALA A 1096 63.75 47.73 -34.68
CA ALA A 1096 63.85 46.38 -35.24
C ALA A 1096 62.49 45.66 -35.30
N ARG A 1097 61.62 45.92 -34.32
CA ARG A 1097 60.24 45.40 -34.30
C ARG A 1097 59.38 45.99 -35.43
N TRP A 1098 59.62 47.24 -35.80
CA TRP A 1098 58.84 47.92 -36.83
C TRP A 1098 59.25 47.48 -38.23
N GLU A 1099 60.55 47.34 -38.48
CA GLU A 1099 61.10 46.86 -39.77
C GLU A 1099 60.72 45.41 -40.08
N TRP A 1100 60.76 44.53 -39.09
CA TRP A 1100 60.30 43.16 -39.27
C TRP A 1100 58.78 43.12 -39.54
N SER A 1101 58.01 43.99 -38.88
CA SER A 1101 56.56 44.11 -39.07
C SER A 1101 56.18 44.62 -40.46
N THR A 1102 56.88 45.61 -41.00
CA THR A 1102 56.64 46.11 -42.36
C THR A 1102 56.95 45.03 -43.38
N LYS A 1103 58.04 44.29 -43.20
CA LYS A 1103 58.42 43.17 -44.08
C LYS A 1103 57.37 42.05 -44.13
N GLN A 1104 56.81 41.66 -42.98
CA GLN A 1104 55.76 40.63 -42.94
C GLN A 1104 54.43 41.12 -43.53
N HIS A 1105 54.10 42.40 -43.36
CA HIS A 1105 52.94 43.02 -43.99
C HIS A 1105 53.09 43.05 -45.53
N GLU A 1106 54.26 43.42 -46.03
CA GLU A 1106 54.58 43.39 -47.46
C GLU A 1106 54.50 41.96 -48.03
N LEU A 1107 55.03 40.97 -47.33
CA LEU A 1107 54.97 39.55 -47.75
C LEU A 1107 53.53 39.00 -47.78
N ALA A 1108 52.66 39.44 -46.86
CA ALA A 1108 51.24 39.08 -46.88
C ALA A 1108 50.49 39.78 -48.02
N MET A 1109 50.77 41.07 -48.28
CA MET A 1109 50.19 41.82 -49.40
C MET A 1109 50.67 41.33 -50.77
N ALA A 1110 51.89 40.78 -50.83
CA ALA A 1110 52.45 40.11 -52.00
C ALA A 1110 51.86 38.70 -52.22
N GLY A 1111 51.01 38.20 -51.32
CA GLY A 1111 50.41 36.87 -51.41
C GLY A 1111 51.37 35.72 -51.11
N VAL A 1112 52.54 35.97 -50.51
CA VAL A 1112 53.49 34.90 -50.14
C VAL A 1112 53.00 34.17 -48.88
N ASN A 1113 52.44 34.92 -47.93
CA ASN A 1113 51.86 34.36 -46.71
C ASN A 1113 50.32 34.27 -46.82
N PRO A 1114 49.69 33.14 -46.48
CA PRO A 1114 48.24 32.96 -46.57
C PRO A 1114 47.47 33.82 -45.53
N ILE A 1115 46.37 34.44 -45.96
CA ILE A 1115 45.50 35.30 -45.14
C ILE A 1115 44.22 34.52 -44.77
N PRO A 1116 43.77 34.54 -43.50
CA PRO A 1116 42.53 33.88 -43.14
C PRO A 1116 41.29 34.67 -43.56
N LEU A 1117 40.41 33.99 -44.30
CA LEU A 1117 39.11 34.50 -44.77
C LEU A 1117 38.00 34.32 -43.72
N GLY A 1118 38.33 33.71 -42.58
CA GLY A 1118 37.42 33.47 -41.47
C GLY A 1118 38.01 32.48 -40.46
N ILE A 1119 37.27 32.19 -39.38
CA ILE A 1119 37.69 31.24 -38.35
C ILE A 1119 37.86 29.85 -38.99
N GLY A 1120 39.11 29.41 -39.15
CA GLY A 1120 39.46 28.09 -39.66
C GLY A 1120 39.75 27.99 -41.17
N LEU A 1121 39.76 29.09 -41.92
CA LEU A 1121 40.07 29.09 -43.35
C LEU A 1121 41.19 30.09 -43.65
N SER A 1122 42.35 29.61 -44.10
CA SER A 1122 43.46 30.40 -44.64
C SER A 1122 43.56 30.25 -46.16
N GLY A 1123 43.72 31.37 -46.88
CA GLY A 1123 43.84 31.42 -48.33
C GLY A 1123 44.85 32.46 -48.79
N ILE A 1124 45.60 32.16 -49.85
CA ILE A 1124 46.54 33.11 -50.44
C ILE A 1124 45.74 34.08 -51.33
N HIS A 1125 45.70 35.37 -50.98
CA HIS A 1125 45.08 36.36 -51.86
C HIS A 1125 46.11 36.74 -52.93
N GLN A 1126 45.92 36.27 -54.17
CA GLN A 1126 46.74 36.73 -55.28
C GLN A 1126 46.48 38.23 -55.50
N LYS A 1127 47.57 38.99 -55.61
CA LYS A 1127 47.52 40.42 -55.94
C LYS A 1127 46.81 40.55 -57.28
N LYS A 1128 45.70 41.30 -57.33
CA LYS A 1128 45.09 41.65 -58.62
C LYS A 1128 46.06 42.57 -59.34
N ASP A 1129 46.47 42.17 -60.54
CA ASP A 1129 47.18 43.06 -61.45
C ASP A 1129 46.17 44.09 -61.96
N ASP A 1130 46.16 45.25 -61.31
CA ASP A 1130 45.49 46.43 -61.82
C ASP A 1130 46.37 47.00 -62.94
N ASN A 1131 45.84 47.05 -64.17
CA ASN A 1131 46.35 47.92 -65.22
C ASN A 1131 46.21 49.40 -64.82
#